data_AF-A0A921RUZ2-F1
#
_entry.id   AF-A0A921RUZ2-F1
#
_cell.length_a   1.000
_cell.length_b   1.000
_cell.length_c   1.000
_cell.angle_alpha   90.00
_cell.angle_beta   90.00
_cell.angle_gamma   90.00
#
_symmetry.space_group_name_H-M   'P 1'
#
loop_
_entity.id
_entity.type
_entity.pdbx_description
1 polymer ?
#
loop_
_entity_poly.entity_id
_entity_poly.type
_entity_poly.pdbx_seq_one_letter_code
_entity_poly.pdbx_strand_id
1 'polypeptide(L)'
;MAQLAVRSLLLCLLLVSPAAASPGIAKLNSSSSLFGIEFPPFNTAVAVTGCGSKLAAAEEAVAEQKQPASLSPSLKLHMNRRAAEGGRTRKESVLDLADKDAVRIETMHRRAARSGGDRTPASPSSSPRRALSERMVATVESGVAVGSGEYLMDVYVGTPPRRFRMIMDTGSDLNWLQCAPCLDCFDQVGPVFDPAASSSYRNVTCGDQRCGLVAPPEPPRACRRPGEDSCPYYYWYGDQSNTTGDLALESFTVNLTAPGASRRVDDVVFGCGHWNRGLFHGAAGLLGLGRGPLSFASQLRAVYGHTFSYCLVDHGSDVASKVVFGEDDALALAAAHPQLNYTAFAPASSPADTFYYVKLKGVLVGGELLNISSDTWGVGEGEGGSGGTIIDSGTTLSYFVEPAYQVIRQAFIDRMGRSYPLIPDFPVLSPCYNVSGVDRPEVPELSLLFADGAVWDFPAENYFIRLDPDGIMCLAVLGTPRTGMSIIGNFQQQNFHVVYDLKNNRLGFAPRRCAEEFPTALGPVTLDAYLQQLARAGRLTDAVKVFDELPVQFRNHDTLLVSSLSAGSYPLHAERAAKKVANEIFPDDNICTLLVSGQYAGKLDRALRLVGETCRGRLQPGLYVHIAVLGCVCRLCHKDPLRMPMEADKFLVDMEANGIPRDAGTFRVLITIFFKIHKTEDAMNLFQHTIGEWDCSEELRA
;
A
#
# COMPACT_ATOMS: atom_id res chain seq x y z
N MET A 1 -14.59 83.28 -18.05
CA MET A 1 -14.16 82.05 -18.75
C MET A 1 -14.64 80.89 -17.88
N ALA A 2 -15.79 80.24 -18.11
CA ALA A 2 -16.25 79.49 -19.29
C ALA A 2 -15.56 78.12 -19.41
N GLN A 3 -16.21 76.98 -19.72
CA GLN A 3 -17.63 76.55 -19.90
C GLN A 3 -17.61 74.99 -19.92
N LEU A 4 -18.64 74.16 -19.67
CA LEU A 4 -20.06 74.22 -19.23
C LEU A 4 -20.24 72.96 -18.29
N ALA A 5 -21.30 72.15 -18.04
CA ALA A 5 -22.76 72.08 -18.24
C ALA A 5 -23.36 71.04 -17.23
N VAL A 6 -24.68 70.78 -17.16
CA VAL A 6 -25.69 71.66 -16.51
C VAL A 6 -26.91 70.83 -16.02
N ARG A 7 -27.46 71.11 -14.81
CA ARG A 7 -28.80 70.70 -14.27
C ARG A 7 -29.03 69.20 -13.98
N SER A 8 -29.95 68.73 -13.12
CA SER A 8 -30.86 69.27 -12.05
C SER A 8 -31.54 68.04 -11.37
N LEU A 9 -32.28 68.01 -10.23
CA LEU A 9 -32.80 68.91 -9.17
C LEU A 9 -33.02 68.00 -7.91
N LEU A 10 -33.45 68.34 -6.68
CA LEU A 10 -33.92 69.55 -5.95
C LEU A 10 -33.52 69.38 -4.44
N LEU A 11 -34.07 70.19 -3.54
CA LEU A 11 -33.93 70.17 -2.07
C LEU A 11 -35.26 69.86 -1.34
N CYS A 12 -35.19 69.46 -0.05
CA CYS A 12 -35.82 70.09 1.15
C CYS A 12 -35.76 69.12 2.37
N LEU A 13 -35.17 69.44 3.54
CA LEU A 13 -35.58 70.38 4.63
C LEU A 13 -36.74 69.81 5.51
N LEU A 14 -36.73 69.76 6.86
CA LEU A 14 -35.87 70.32 7.94
C LEU A 14 -35.77 69.46 9.24
N LEU A 15 -34.61 69.59 9.94
CA LEU A 15 -34.33 69.79 11.39
C LEU A 15 -35.00 69.02 12.57
N VAL A 16 -34.22 69.03 13.68
CA VAL A 16 -34.55 68.96 15.14
C VAL A 16 -34.29 67.63 15.88
N SER A 17 -33.49 67.74 16.95
CA SER A 17 -33.33 66.82 18.10
C SER A 17 -33.45 67.67 19.38
N PRO A 18 -33.72 67.14 20.61
CA PRO A 18 -32.68 66.40 21.37
C PRO A 18 -33.20 65.39 22.44
N ALA A 19 -32.26 64.90 23.28
CA ALA A 19 -32.42 64.49 24.69
C ALA A 19 -32.93 63.07 25.07
N ALA A 20 -31.97 62.14 25.15
CA ALA A 20 -31.70 61.19 26.26
C ALA A 20 -32.81 60.66 27.21
N ALA A 21 -32.99 59.33 27.25
CA ALA A 21 -32.75 58.46 28.43
C ALA A 21 -33.01 56.96 28.12
N SER A 22 -32.33 56.06 28.83
CA SER A 22 -32.55 54.59 28.87
C SER A 22 -33.24 54.19 30.19
N PRO A 23 -33.64 52.93 30.47
CA PRO A 23 -33.57 51.69 29.66
C PRO A 23 -34.90 50.91 29.55
N GLY A 24 -34.93 49.77 28.84
CA GLY A 24 -36.06 48.82 28.97
C GLY A 24 -36.19 47.77 27.87
N ILE A 25 -36.04 46.50 28.25
CA ILE A 25 -36.23 45.28 27.45
C ILE A 25 -37.58 45.26 26.70
N ALA A 26 -37.56 44.98 25.39
CA ALA A 26 -38.73 44.57 24.61
C ALA A 26 -38.37 43.48 23.57
N LYS A 27 -39.35 42.64 23.19
CA LYS A 27 -39.22 41.56 22.20
C LYS A 27 -39.94 41.92 20.88
N LEU A 28 -39.77 41.03 19.88
CA LEU A 28 -40.66 40.73 18.73
C LEU A 28 -40.47 41.52 17.41
N ASN A 29 -39.89 40.79 16.46
CA ASN A 29 -40.45 40.39 15.16
C ASN A 29 -40.26 41.19 13.85
N SER A 30 -40.24 40.35 12.79
CA SER A 30 -40.60 40.58 11.38
C SER A 30 -39.62 41.36 10.47
N SER A 31 -39.46 40.99 9.18
CA SER A 31 -39.70 39.70 8.49
C SER A 31 -39.21 39.78 7.03
N SER A 32 -38.60 38.72 6.49
CA SER A 32 -38.60 38.42 5.05
C SER A 32 -38.31 36.92 4.83
N SER A 33 -39.08 36.30 3.94
CA SER A 33 -39.06 34.85 3.64
C SER A 33 -38.00 34.42 2.64
N LEU A 34 -37.56 33.16 2.72
CA LEU A 34 -37.23 32.32 1.57
C LEU A 34 -37.60 30.85 1.90
N PHE A 35 -37.72 30.00 0.88
CA PHE A 35 -38.44 28.72 0.96
C PHE A 35 -37.72 27.62 1.76
N GLY A 36 -38.49 26.80 2.46
CA GLY A 36 -38.06 25.50 3.00
C GLY A 36 -38.89 24.36 2.41
N ILE A 37 -38.32 23.15 2.40
CA ILE A 37 -38.99 21.90 2.05
C ILE A 37 -39.14 21.07 3.33
N GLU A 38 -40.32 20.52 3.55
CA GLU A 38 -40.72 19.83 4.79
C GLU A 38 -40.87 18.32 4.53
N PHE A 39 -40.30 17.49 5.40
CA PHE A 39 -40.40 16.02 5.33
C PHE A 39 -41.23 15.47 6.50
N PRO A 40 -42.16 14.52 6.27
CA PRO A 40 -43.08 14.04 7.29
C PRO A 40 -42.44 13.00 8.24
N PRO A 41 -42.88 12.93 9.52
CA PRO A 41 -42.37 11.97 10.49
C PRO A 41 -43.05 10.60 10.36
N PHE A 42 -42.27 9.52 10.23
CA PHE A 42 -42.77 8.15 10.37
C PHE A 42 -42.54 7.63 11.80
N ASN A 43 -43.64 7.43 12.52
CA ASN A 43 -43.69 6.86 13.86
C ASN A 43 -44.75 5.76 13.88
N THR A 44 -44.36 4.50 14.07
CA THR A 44 -45.30 3.36 14.10
C THR A 44 -44.96 2.36 15.22
N ALA A 45 -45.32 2.73 16.46
CA ALA A 45 -45.62 1.75 17.48
C ALA A 45 -47.10 1.34 17.34
N VAL A 46 -47.39 0.04 17.24
CA VAL A 46 -48.77 -0.50 17.27
C VAL A 46 -48.82 -1.67 18.25
N ALA A 47 -49.85 -1.67 19.10
CA ALA A 47 -50.00 -2.63 20.20
C ALA A 47 -50.90 -3.82 19.85
N VAL A 48 -50.92 -4.80 20.76
CA VAL A 48 -51.68 -6.06 20.65
C VAL A 48 -53.19 -5.82 20.60
N THR A 49 -53.85 -6.43 19.61
CA THR A 49 -55.23 -6.94 19.72
C THR A 49 -55.30 -8.30 19.01
N GLY A 50 -56.26 -9.14 19.36
CA GLY A 50 -56.44 -10.45 18.73
C GLY A 50 -57.84 -11.00 18.89
N CYS A 51 -58.26 -11.88 17.97
CA CYS A 51 -59.53 -12.61 18.04
C CYS A 51 -59.53 -13.81 17.08
N GLY A 52 -60.35 -14.84 17.35
CA GLY A 52 -61.13 -15.44 16.24
C GLY A 52 -60.75 -16.79 15.62
N SER A 53 -60.46 -17.83 16.43
CA SER A 53 -61.01 -19.20 16.26
C SER A 53 -60.95 -20.02 14.93
N LYS A 54 -60.47 -21.29 15.06
CA LYS A 54 -60.86 -22.53 14.31
C LYS A 54 -60.48 -22.58 12.80
N LEU A 55 -60.19 -23.74 12.19
CA LEU A 55 -60.63 -25.13 12.42
C LEU A 55 -59.49 -26.17 12.63
N ALA A 56 -59.83 -27.47 12.66
CA ALA A 56 -58.99 -28.59 13.11
C ALA A 56 -58.95 -29.77 12.09
N ALA A 57 -58.57 -30.97 12.57
CA ALA A 57 -58.41 -32.27 11.89
C ALA A 57 -56.99 -32.54 11.33
N ALA A 58 -56.35 -33.71 11.57
CA ALA A 58 -56.73 -34.84 12.44
C ALA A 58 -55.49 -35.59 12.98
N GLU A 59 -55.69 -36.38 14.05
CA GLU A 59 -54.73 -37.34 14.61
C GLU A 59 -55.00 -38.76 14.08
N GLU A 60 -53.96 -39.63 14.05
CA GLU A 60 -53.96 -41.08 14.30
C GLU A 60 -52.52 -41.62 14.02
N ALA A 61 -51.93 -42.60 14.72
CA ALA A 61 -52.24 -43.25 16.00
C ALA A 61 -50.90 -43.80 16.62
N VAL A 62 -50.58 -43.60 17.91
CA VAL A 62 -50.82 -44.49 19.09
C VAL A 62 -49.72 -45.57 19.36
N ALA A 63 -49.53 -45.93 20.65
CA ALA A 63 -48.59 -46.89 21.28
C ALA A 63 -47.12 -46.40 21.43
N GLU A 64 -46.59 -46.03 22.62
CA GLU A 64 -46.34 -46.80 23.88
C GLU A 64 -45.12 -47.75 23.81
N GLN A 65 -44.24 -47.91 24.83
CA GLN A 65 -44.12 -47.35 26.19
C GLN A 65 -42.67 -47.59 26.73
N LYS A 66 -42.02 -46.61 27.42
CA LYS A 66 -41.20 -46.80 28.66
C LYS A 66 -40.31 -45.60 29.08
N GLN A 67 -40.13 -45.51 30.40
CA GLN A 67 -39.13 -44.73 31.18
C GLN A 67 -38.66 -45.65 32.36
N PRO A 68 -37.73 -45.27 33.28
CA PRO A 68 -36.80 -44.12 33.30
C PRO A 68 -35.31 -44.51 33.50
N ALA A 69 -34.39 -43.55 33.31
CA ALA A 69 -33.11 -43.47 34.03
C ALA A 69 -32.55 -42.03 33.93
N SER A 70 -31.76 -41.58 34.91
CA SER A 70 -31.24 -40.21 35.01
C SER A 70 -29.75 -40.09 34.68
N LEU A 71 -29.35 -38.95 34.12
CA LEU A 71 -28.08 -38.24 34.41
C LEU A 71 -28.06 -36.84 33.71
N SER A 72 -27.03 -36.05 34.01
CA SER A 72 -26.99 -34.57 33.94
C SER A 72 -26.71 -33.98 32.52
N PRO A 73 -26.74 -32.65 32.31
CA PRO A 73 -27.25 -32.07 31.05
C PRO A 73 -26.24 -31.96 29.90
N SER A 74 -26.73 -32.17 28.67
CA SER A 74 -26.09 -31.64 27.45
C SER A 74 -26.76 -30.32 27.05
N LEU A 75 -26.04 -29.20 27.12
CA LEU A 75 -26.50 -27.90 26.62
C LEU A 75 -26.52 -27.89 25.08
N LYS A 76 -27.57 -28.45 24.47
CA LYS A 76 -27.81 -28.32 23.02
C LYS A 76 -28.33 -26.92 22.72
N LEU A 77 -27.40 -25.99 22.51
CA LEU A 77 -27.70 -24.68 21.99
C LEU A 77 -28.27 -24.83 20.57
N HIS A 78 -29.58 -24.68 20.40
CA HIS A 78 -30.16 -24.52 19.07
C HIS A 78 -29.73 -23.16 18.53
N MET A 79 -28.61 -23.15 17.81
CA MET A 79 -28.19 -21.99 17.02
C MET A 79 -29.20 -21.79 15.89
N ASN A 80 -30.23 -20.99 16.16
CA ASN A 80 -31.03 -20.35 15.12
C ASN A 80 -30.11 -19.43 14.33
N ARG A 81 -29.55 -20.00 13.26
CA ARG A 81 -28.74 -19.31 12.25
C ARG A 81 -29.64 -18.28 11.55
N ARG A 82 -29.77 -17.10 12.16
CA ARG A 82 -30.24 -15.91 11.44
C ARG A 82 -29.38 -15.78 10.20
N ALA A 83 -30.01 -15.80 9.03
CA ALA A 83 -29.32 -15.44 7.80
C ALA A 83 -28.86 -13.98 7.92
N ALA A 84 -27.75 -13.64 7.29
CA ALA A 84 -27.39 -12.25 7.07
C ALA A 84 -28.33 -11.70 5.99
N GLU A 85 -29.30 -10.88 6.39
CA GLU A 85 -30.22 -10.21 5.47
C GLU A 85 -29.56 -8.94 4.92
N GLY A 86 -29.50 -8.80 3.59
CA GLY A 86 -29.20 -7.52 2.92
C GLY A 86 -27.74 -7.05 2.96
N GLY A 87 -26.84 -7.71 2.23
CA GLY A 87 -25.58 -7.07 1.82
C GLY A 87 -25.84 -6.01 0.75
N ARG A 88 -25.25 -4.80 0.90
CA ARG A 88 -25.30 -3.73 -0.12
C ARG A 88 -24.67 -4.20 -1.43
N THR A 89 -25.21 -3.75 -2.56
CA THR A 89 -24.61 -3.97 -3.89
C THR A 89 -23.35 -3.12 -4.08
N ARG A 90 -22.50 -3.50 -5.06
CA ARG A 90 -21.33 -2.70 -5.47
C ARG A 90 -21.74 -1.29 -5.90
N LYS A 91 -22.89 -1.17 -6.57
CA LYS A 91 -23.48 0.09 -7.05
C LYS A 91 -23.89 1.02 -5.91
N GLU A 92 -24.67 0.53 -4.95
CA GLU A 92 -25.05 1.33 -3.76
C GLU A 92 -23.82 1.76 -2.96
N SER A 93 -22.83 0.88 -2.85
CA SER A 93 -21.58 1.18 -2.15
C SER A 93 -20.78 2.27 -2.88
N VAL A 94 -20.61 2.18 -4.20
CA VAL A 94 -19.88 3.19 -4.99
C VAL A 94 -20.59 4.54 -4.99
N LEU A 95 -21.92 4.58 -5.03
CA LEU A 95 -22.69 5.82 -4.92
C LEU A 95 -22.53 6.46 -3.54
N ASP A 96 -22.66 5.68 -2.46
CA ASP A 96 -22.44 6.12 -1.07
C ASP A 96 -21.02 6.68 -0.85
N LEU A 97 -20.00 6.14 -1.55
CA LEU A 97 -18.64 6.69 -1.53
C LEU A 97 -18.46 7.95 -2.40
N ALA A 98 -19.12 8.02 -3.56
CA ALA A 98 -19.05 9.18 -4.44
C ALA A 98 -19.77 10.41 -3.85
N ASP A 99 -20.90 10.22 -3.17
CA ASP A 99 -21.60 11.28 -2.43
C ASP A 99 -20.77 11.77 -1.23
N LYS A 100 -20.13 10.85 -0.49
CA LYS A 100 -19.19 11.19 0.61
C LYS A 100 -18.05 12.07 0.12
N ASP A 101 -17.35 11.66 -0.93
CA ASP A 101 -16.22 12.42 -1.46
C ASP A 101 -16.67 13.75 -2.12
N ALA A 102 -17.85 13.82 -2.74
CA ALA A 102 -18.38 15.06 -3.28
C ALA A 102 -18.62 16.10 -2.17
N VAL A 103 -19.22 15.67 -1.05
CA VAL A 103 -19.32 16.49 0.17
C VAL A 103 -17.93 16.77 0.75
N ARG A 104 -17.00 15.80 0.67
CA ARG A 104 -15.60 15.92 1.14
C ARG A 104 -14.89 17.10 0.53
N ILE A 105 -15.15 17.44 -0.71
CA ILE A 105 -14.22 18.30 -1.44
C ILE A 105 -14.73 19.74 -1.53
N GLU A 106 -16.05 20.00 -1.51
CA GLU A 106 -16.57 21.37 -1.45
C GLU A 106 -16.02 22.16 -0.23
N THR A 107 -15.76 21.49 0.89
CA THR A 107 -15.32 22.17 2.13
C THR A 107 -13.84 22.03 2.47
N MET A 108 -13.06 21.13 1.86
CA MET A 108 -11.58 21.15 1.95
C MET A 108 -11.00 22.52 1.60
N HIS A 109 -11.58 23.18 0.60
CA HIS A 109 -11.19 24.52 0.15
C HIS A 109 -11.25 25.57 1.27
N ARG A 110 -12.16 25.38 2.25
CA ARG A 110 -12.31 26.25 3.42
C ARG A 110 -11.22 26.02 4.48
N ARG A 111 -10.48 24.91 4.41
CA ARG A 111 -9.31 24.61 5.28
C ARG A 111 -8.03 25.21 4.72
N ALA A 112 -7.80 25.07 3.40
CA ALA A 112 -6.78 25.85 2.70
C ALA A 112 -6.97 27.35 3.01
N ALA A 113 -8.21 27.84 2.82
CA ALA A 113 -8.59 29.24 3.07
C ALA A 113 -8.29 29.79 4.48
N ARG A 114 -8.12 28.92 5.49
CA ARG A 114 -7.88 29.30 6.90
C ARG A 114 -6.45 29.04 7.38
N SER A 115 -5.58 28.48 6.53
CA SER A 115 -4.21 28.12 6.93
C SER A 115 -3.21 29.29 6.90
N GLY A 116 -3.60 30.44 6.34
CA GLY A 116 -2.79 31.66 6.27
C GLY A 116 -2.67 32.47 7.57
N GLY A 117 -2.89 31.86 8.73
CA GLY A 117 -2.76 32.55 10.03
C GLY A 117 -1.32 32.56 10.53
N ASP A 118 -0.71 33.76 10.61
CA ASP A 118 0.67 33.93 11.09
C ASP A 118 0.88 33.34 12.49
N ARG A 119 1.83 32.40 12.60
CA ARG A 119 2.23 31.73 13.84
C ARG A 119 3.74 31.51 13.83
N THR A 120 4.43 32.20 14.72
CA THR A 120 5.89 32.10 14.88
C THR A 120 6.33 30.68 15.28
N PRO A 121 7.37 30.11 14.65
CA PRO A 121 7.75 28.71 14.86
C PRO A 121 8.55 28.50 16.16
N ALA A 122 8.18 27.45 16.90
CA ALA A 122 9.05 26.86 17.92
C ALA A 122 10.04 25.88 17.26
N SER A 123 11.34 26.02 17.52
CA SER A 123 12.36 25.08 17.01
C SER A 123 12.37 23.77 17.81
N PRO A 124 12.28 22.58 17.17
CA PRO A 124 12.38 21.30 17.86
C PRO A 124 13.83 21.03 18.28
N SER A 125 14.16 21.39 19.53
CA SER A 125 15.48 21.16 20.12
C SER A 125 15.67 19.71 20.58
N SER A 126 15.84 18.81 19.61
CA SER A 126 16.26 17.43 19.87
C SER A 126 17.47 17.07 19.00
N SER A 127 18.59 16.72 19.65
CA SER A 127 19.77 16.19 18.98
C SER A 127 19.43 14.88 18.26
N PRO A 128 19.91 14.67 17.02
CA PRO A 128 19.49 13.53 16.21
C PRO A 128 19.86 12.21 16.89
N ARG A 129 18.84 11.47 17.36
CA ARG A 129 19.00 10.04 17.63
C ARG A 129 19.33 9.37 16.30
N ARG A 130 20.31 8.47 16.29
CA ARG A 130 20.65 7.70 15.09
C ARG A 130 19.42 6.90 14.70
N ALA A 131 18.89 7.14 13.50
CA ALA A 131 17.75 6.39 12.98
C ALA A 131 18.04 4.88 13.07
N LEU A 132 17.01 4.10 13.41
CA LEU A 132 17.12 2.65 13.38
C LEU A 132 17.25 2.21 11.93
N SER A 133 18.15 1.26 11.67
CA SER A 133 18.27 0.61 10.35
C SER A 133 17.13 -0.41 10.10
N GLU A 134 16.02 -0.26 10.81
CA GLU A 134 14.89 -1.19 10.84
C GLU A 134 13.62 -0.44 10.42
N ARG A 135 12.81 -1.04 9.55
CA ARG A 135 11.56 -0.45 9.04
C ARG A 135 10.38 -0.89 9.90
N MET A 136 9.38 -0.03 10.01
CA MET A 136 8.06 -0.42 10.51
C MET A 136 7.16 -0.76 9.30
N VAL A 137 6.93 -2.05 9.07
CA VAL A 137 6.09 -2.56 7.97
C VAL A 137 4.77 -3.06 8.51
N ALA A 138 3.68 -2.35 8.24
CA ALA A 138 2.33 -2.69 8.71
C ALA A 138 1.45 -3.24 7.58
N THR A 139 0.40 -3.97 7.96
CA THR A 139 -0.65 -4.47 7.06
C THR A 139 -1.72 -3.40 6.81
N VAL A 140 -2.22 -3.30 5.58
CA VAL A 140 -3.25 -2.34 5.14
C VAL A 140 -4.34 -3.06 4.33
N GLU A 141 -5.61 -2.84 4.69
CA GLU A 141 -6.79 -3.53 4.13
C GLU A 141 -7.74 -2.53 3.44
N SER A 142 -8.53 -2.97 2.45
CA SER A 142 -9.58 -2.14 1.83
C SER A 142 -10.79 -1.98 2.77
N GLY A 143 -11.22 -0.74 3.03
CA GLY A 143 -12.33 -0.43 3.94
C GLY A 143 -13.73 -0.87 3.47
N VAL A 144 -13.88 -1.29 2.22
CA VAL A 144 -15.19 -1.60 1.58
C VAL A 144 -16.00 -2.63 2.38
N ALA A 145 -15.34 -3.64 2.97
CA ALA A 145 -15.99 -4.67 3.79
C ALA A 145 -16.64 -4.14 5.09
N VAL A 146 -16.36 -2.89 5.49
CA VAL A 146 -17.01 -2.19 6.61
C VAL A 146 -17.77 -0.91 6.19
N GLY A 147 -17.92 -0.65 4.88
CA GLY A 147 -18.62 0.53 4.34
C GLY A 147 -17.76 1.79 4.20
N SER A 148 -16.43 1.65 4.28
CA SER A 148 -15.43 2.72 4.10
C SER A 148 -14.85 2.68 2.68
N GLY A 149 -14.53 3.85 2.12
CA GLY A 149 -13.86 4.00 0.81
C GLY A 149 -12.34 4.19 0.93
N GLU A 150 -11.85 4.16 2.16
CA GLU A 150 -10.47 4.40 2.53
C GLU A 150 -9.74 3.07 2.81
N TYR A 151 -8.44 3.17 3.08
CA TYR A 151 -7.61 2.02 3.44
C TYR A 151 -7.34 2.03 4.94
N LEU A 152 -7.44 0.85 5.55
CA LEU A 152 -7.51 0.68 6.99
C LEU A 152 -6.28 -0.09 7.51
N MET A 153 -5.65 0.43 8.55
CA MET A 153 -4.46 -0.13 9.21
C MET A 153 -4.78 -0.52 10.65
N ASP A 154 -4.27 -1.67 11.09
CA ASP A 154 -4.33 -2.06 12.51
C ASP A 154 -3.24 -1.37 13.34
N VAL A 155 -3.67 -0.64 14.37
CA VAL A 155 -2.81 0.01 15.35
C VAL A 155 -3.21 -0.45 16.75
N TYR A 156 -2.24 -0.86 17.56
CA TYR A 156 -2.48 -1.33 18.92
C TYR A 156 -2.12 -0.23 19.91
N VAL A 157 -3.11 0.36 20.56
CA VAL A 157 -2.95 1.57 21.38
C VAL A 157 -3.11 1.24 22.86
N GLY A 158 -2.26 1.84 23.70
CA GLY A 158 -2.31 1.73 25.16
C GLY A 158 -1.36 0.72 25.79
N THR A 159 -1.41 0.66 27.13
CA THR A 159 -0.67 -0.32 27.94
C THR A 159 -1.60 -0.90 29.02
N PRO A 160 -2.13 -2.12 28.87
CA PRO A 160 -1.82 -3.09 27.80
C PRO A 160 -2.34 -2.68 26.41
N PRO A 161 -1.64 -3.08 25.32
CA PRO A 161 -2.00 -2.69 23.96
C PRO A 161 -3.31 -3.33 23.49
N ARG A 162 -4.24 -2.51 22.98
CA ARG A 162 -5.55 -2.95 22.44
C ARG A 162 -5.64 -2.60 20.95
N ARG A 163 -6.16 -3.52 20.13
CA ARG A 163 -6.30 -3.35 18.67
C ARG A 163 -7.39 -2.32 18.32
N PHE A 164 -7.04 -1.37 17.46
CA PHE A 164 -7.96 -0.43 16.79
C PHE A 164 -7.64 -0.44 15.29
N ARG A 165 -8.67 -0.33 14.46
CA ARG A 165 -8.53 -0.24 13.00
C ARG A 165 -8.73 1.21 12.58
N MET A 166 -7.73 1.84 11.96
CA MET A 166 -7.68 3.29 11.71
C MET A 166 -7.56 3.58 10.21
N ILE A 167 -8.21 4.65 9.74
CA ILE A 167 -8.10 5.13 8.35
C ILE A 167 -6.69 5.67 8.09
N MET A 168 -6.07 5.31 6.96
CA MET A 168 -4.78 5.84 6.50
C MET A 168 -5.00 7.04 5.57
N ASP A 169 -4.68 8.24 6.03
CA ASP A 169 -5.09 9.51 5.38
C ASP A 169 -3.89 10.45 5.17
N THR A 170 -3.35 10.55 3.95
CA THR A 170 -2.31 11.53 3.59
C THR A 170 -2.86 12.95 3.44
N GLY A 171 -4.18 13.13 3.41
CA GLY A 171 -4.86 14.43 3.39
C GLY A 171 -4.91 15.14 4.75
N SER A 172 -4.48 14.53 5.86
CA SER A 172 -4.57 15.17 7.18
C SER A 172 -3.46 14.79 8.19
N ASP A 173 -3.26 15.62 9.22
CA ASP A 173 -2.18 15.48 10.21
C ASP A 173 -2.61 14.87 11.55
N LEU A 174 -3.84 15.06 12.04
CA LEU A 174 -4.18 14.61 13.40
C LEU A 174 -4.45 13.09 13.43
N ASN A 175 -3.61 12.35 14.14
CA ASN A 175 -3.96 11.01 14.63
C ASN A 175 -5.04 11.14 15.70
N TRP A 176 -6.14 10.38 15.63
CA TRP A 176 -7.16 10.37 16.69
C TRP A 176 -7.94 9.05 16.75
N LEU A 177 -8.57 8.79 17.90
CA LEU A 177 -9.48 7.67 18.14
C LEU A 177 -10.73 8.14 18.88
N GLN A 178 -11.82 7.39 18.77
CA GLN A 178 -12.97 7.58 19.66
C GLN A 178 -12.60 7.15 21.09
N CYS A 179 -12.85 8.03 22.06
CA CYS A 179 -12.48 7.85 23.47
C CYS A 179 -13.69 7.80 24.42
N ALA A 180 -13.59 6.97 25.46
CA ALA A 180 -14.50 6.97 26.59
C ALA A 180 -14.25 8.21 27.49
N PRO A 181 -15.30 8.92 27.95
CA PRO A 181 -16.70 8.77 27.56
C PRO A 181 -16.92 9.25 26.12
N CYS A 182 -17.53 8.41 25.28
CA CYS A 182 -18.08 8.86 24.01
C CYS A 182 -19.41 9.56 24.32
N LEU A 183 -19.55 10.81 23.88
CA LEU A 183 -20.68 11.68 24.20
C LEU A 183 -21.62 11.89 23.00
N ASP A 184 -21.07 11.85 21.78
CA ASP A 184 -21.79 11.85 20.52
C ASP A 184 -20.85 11.33 19.42
N CYS A 185 -20.89 10.02 19.13
CA CYS A 185 -19.96 9.40 18.19
C CYS A 185 -20.62 8.32 17.32
N PHE A 186 -20.00 8.01 16.18
CA PHE A 186 -20.50 7.03 15.21
C PHE A 186 -20.16 5.59 15.61
N ASP A 187 -20.89 4.63 15.01
CA ASP A 187 -20.65 3.20 15.18
C ASP A 187 -19.34 2.75 14.50
N GLN A 188 -18.45 2.16 15.30
CA GLN A 188 -17.17 1.61 14.86
C GLN A 188 -17.14 0.08 15.03
N VAL A 189 -16.22 -0.59 14.33
CA VAL A 189 -15.95 -2.02 14.61
C VAL A 189 -14.98 -2.11 15.79
N GLY A 190 -15.35 -2.92 16.78
CA GLY A 190 -14.55 -3.10 18.00
C GLY A 190 -14.82 -2.04 19.08
N PRO A 191 -14.01 -2.02 20.15
CA PRO A 191 -14.25 -1.16 21.30
C PRO A 191 -13.81 0.30 21.04
N VAL A 192 -14.51 1.23 21.69
CA VAL A 192 -14.01 2.60 21.93
C VAL A 192 -12.76 2.52 22.83
N PHE A 193 -11.78 3.41 22.64
CA PHE A 193 -10.59 3.47 23.50
C PHE A 193 -10.99 3.98 24.90
N ASP A 194 -10.43 3.40 25.96
CA ASP A 194 -10.67 3.82 27.34
C ASP A 194 -9.36 4.35 27.94
N PRO A 195 -9.22 5.69 28.11
CA PRO A 195 -8.04 6.29 28.73
C PRO A 195 -7.75 5.78 30.14
N ALA A 196 -8.78 5.46 30.93
CA ALA A 196 -8.60 4.97 32.30
C ALA A 196 -8.12 3.50 32.35
N ALA A 197 -8.26 2.76 31.26
CA ALA A 197 -7.77 1.38 31.12
C ALA A 197 -6.31 1.30 30.61
N SER A 198 -5.65 2.43 30.33
CA SER A 198 -4.27 2.47 29.84
C SER A 198 -3.32 3.13 30.83
N SER A 199 -2.28 2.40 31.22
CA SER A 199 -1.24 2.89 32.13
C SER A 199 -0.21 3.84 31.49
N SER A 200 -0.26 4.04 30.17
CA SER A 200 0.64 4.94 29.43
C SER A 200 -0.04 6.20 28.86
N TYR A 201 -1.37 6.30 28.98
CA TYR A 201 -2.14 7.47 28.58
C TYR A 201 -1.79 8.70 29.44
N ARG A 202 -1.52 9.85 28.81
CA ARG A 202 -1.27 11.13 29.51
C ARG A 202 -1.90 12.29 28.75
N ASN A 203 -2.65 13.17 29.42
CA ASN A 203 -3.17 14.38 28.78
C ASN A 203 -2.03 15.31 28.35
N VAL A 204 -2.16 15.94 27.18
CA VAL A 204 -1.42 17.17 26.85
C VAL A 204 -2.16 18.31 27.54
N THR A 205 -1.52 18.97 28.50
CA THR A 205 -2.16 20.04 29.30
C THR A 205 -2.18 21.37 28.56
N CYS A 206 -3.18 22.21 28.84
CA CYS A 206 -3.21 23.61 28.44
C CYS A 206 -1.88 24.32 28.80
N GLY A 207 -1.24 24.96 27.83
CA GLY A 207 0.07 25.61 27.96
C GLY A 207 1.26 24.80 27.43
N ASP A 208 1.07 23.51 27.12
CA ASP A 208 2.03 22.74 26.32
C ASP A 208 2.09 23.28 24.88
N GLN A 209 3.28 23.37 24.28
CA GLN A 209 3.45 23.87 22.91
C GLN A 209 2.65 23.06 21.88
N ARG A 210 2.45 21.75 22.11
CA ARG A 210 1.65 20.87 21.25
C ARG A 210 0.17 21.26 21.23
N CYS A 211 -0.33 21.90 22.28
CA CYS A 211 -1.69 22.45 22.31
C CYS A 211 -1.89 23.56 21.26
N GLY A 212 -0.82 24.27 20.87
CA GLY A 212 -0.84 25.26 19.79
C GLY A 212 -0.88 24.68 18.38
N LEU A 213 -0.81 23.35 18.21
CA LEU A 213 -0.84 22.67 16.91
C LEU A 213 -2.27 22.32 16.44
N VAL A 214 -3.27 22.49 17.29
CA VAL A 214 -4.70 22.26 17.00
C VAL A 214 -5.50 23.55 17.12
N ALA A 215 -6.73 23.54 16.58
CA ALA A 215 -7.71 24.58 16.90
C ALA A 215 -8.49 24.21 18.18
N PRO A 216 -8.86 25.17 19.03
CA PRO A 216 -9.85 24.93 20.08
C PRO A 216 -11.26 24.78 19.47
N PRO A 217 -12.21 24.10 20.16
CA PRO A 217 -13.62 24.11 19.78
C PRO A 217 -14.25 25.51 19.92
N GLU A 218 -15.37 25.73 19.24
CA GLU A 218 -16.20 26.93 19.39
C GLU A 218 -17.54 26.58 20.08
N PRO A 219 -17.93 27.27 21.17
CA PRO A 219 -17.16 28.27 21.91
C PRO A 219 -15.96 27.64 22.65
N PRO A 220 -14.85 28.39 22.83
CA PRO A 220 -13.63 27.86 23.42
C PRO A 220 -13.85 27.38 24.86
N ARG A 221 -13.62 26.07 25.08
CA ARG A 221 -13.53 25.46 26.41
C ARG A 221 -12.33 26.06 27.13
N ALA A 222 -12.60 27.07 27.96
CA ALA A 222 -11.56 27.84 28.63
C ALA A 222 -10.67 26.96 29.52
N CYS A 223 -9.38 26.87 29.19
CA CYS A 223 -8.32 26.42 30.09
C CYS A 223 -8.29 27.33 31.32
N ARG A 224 -8.80 26.86 32.47
CA ARG A 224 -8.84 27.63 33.72
C ARG A 224 -7.54 27.48 34.50
N ARG A 225 -6.87 26.34 34.36
CA ARG A 225 -5.64 25.96 35.06
C ARG A 225 -4.62 25.44 34.04
N PRO A 226 -3.77 26.31 33.47
CA PRO A 226 -2.62 25.88 32.66
C PRO A 226 -1.76 24.89 33.45
N GLY A 227 -1.31 23.82 32.78
CA GLY A 227 -0.57 22.71 33.42
C GLY A 227 -1.42 21.68 34.17
N GLU A 228 -2.74 21.87 34.32
CA GLU A 228 -3.65 20.87 34.91
C GLU A 228 -4.80 20.47 33.98
N ASP A 229 -5.47 21.45 33.36
CA ASP A 229 -6.60 21.17 32.46
C ASP A 229 -6.09 20.57 31.14
N SER A 230 -6.77 19.54 30.62
CA SER A 230 -6.50 18.98 29.29
C SER A 230 -6.61 20.04 28.21
N CYS A 231 -5.73 20.00 27.21
CA CYS A 231 -5.84 20.80 26.00
C CYS A 231 -7.05 20.34 25.16
N PRO A 232 -8.08 21.18 24.97
CA PRO A 232 -9.22 20.83 24.13
C PRO A 232 -8.88 21.04 22.65
N TYR A 233 -9.20 20.08 21.79
CA TYR A 233 -9.06 20.20 20.35
C TYR A 233 -10.41 20.12 19.64
N TYR A 234 -10.48 20.82 18.50
CA TYR A 234 -11.46 20.62 17.44
C TYR A 234 -10.69 20.44 16.14
N TYR A 235 -11.04 19.40 15.39
CA TYR A 235 -10.41 19.09 14.12
C TYR A 235 -11.46 18.58 13.15
N TRP A 236 -11.44 19.11 11.93
CA TRP A 236 -12.47 18.89 10.93
C TRP A 236 -11.88 18.57 9.58
N TYR A 237 -12.66 17.82 8.80
CA TYR A 237 -12.32 17.27 7.50
C TYR A 237 -13.24 17.87 6.44
N GLY A 238 -12.84 17.72 5.19
CA GLY A 238 -13.59 18.28 4.08
C GLY A 238 -15.04 17.78 3.97
N ASP A 239 -15.38 16.58 4.48
CA ASP A 239 -16.72 15.99 4.42
C ASP A 239 -17.66 16.52 5.50
N GLN A 240 -17.29 17.65 6.11
CA GLN A 240 -17.95 18.26 7.27
C GLN A 240 -17.88 17.39 8.53
N SER A 241 -17.23 16.22 8.45
CA SER A 241 -16.90 15.43 9.61
C SER A 241 -15.91 16.16 10.52
N ASN A 242 -15.97 15.81 11.79
CA ASN A 242 -15.17 16.43 12.82
C ASN A 242 -14.98 15.48 14.00
N THR A 243 -13.87 15.65 14.68
CA THR A 243 -13.57 15.07 15.98
C THR A 243 -13.23 16.20 16.96
N THR A 244 -13.83 16.14 18.15
CA THR A 244 -13.66 17.10 19.23
C THR A 244 -13.36 16.34 20.50
N GLY A 245 -12.37 16.78 21.28
CA GLY A 245 -11.98 16.07 22.49
C GLY A 245 -10.77 16.68 23.18
N ASP A 246 -10.03 15.85 23.91
CA ASP A 246 -8.83 16.25 24.64
C ASP A 246 -7.57 15.72 23.90
N LEU A 247 -6.56 16.57 23.72
CA LEU A 247 -5.29 16.18 23.11
C LEU A 247 -4.43 15.43 24.13
N ALA A 248 -3.84 14.31 23.72
CA ALA A 248 -3.19 13.37 24.61
C ALA A 248 -1.91 12.76 24.02
N LEU A 249 -1.16 12.08 24.88
CA LEU A 249 -0.01 11.24 24.56
C LEU A 249 -0.37 9.80 24.89
N GLU A 250 -0.05 8.88 23.99
CA GLU A 250 -0.22 7.45 24.21
C GLU A 250 0.84 6.66 23.42
N SER A 251 0.99 5.39 23.77
CA SER A 251 1.92 4.46 23.15
C SER A 251 1.20 3.67 22.06
N PHE A 252 1.65 3.84 20.82
CA PHE A 252 1.14 3.14 19.65
C PHE A 252 2.07 1.96 19.34
N THR A 253 1.49 0.79 19.06
CA THR A 253 2.23 -0.43 18.70
C THR A 253 1.71 -0.96 17.38
N VAL A 254 2.60 -1.16 16.43
CA VAL A 254 2.31 -1.67 15.10
C VAL A 254 2.83 -3.10 15.01
N ASN A 255 1.95 -4.06 14.70
CA ASN A 255 2.37 -5.41 14.39
C ASN A 255 3.10 -5.41 13.05
N LEU A 256 4.27 -6.04 13.00
CA LEU A 256 5.00 -6.21 11.75
C LEU A 256 4.43 -7.39 10.97
N THR A 257 4.64 -7.37 9.66
CA THR A 257 4.33 -8.52 8.78
C THR A 257 5.20 -9.77 9.03
N ALA A 258 6.22 -9.68 9.90
CA ALA A 258 7.00 -10.81 10.39
C ALA A 258 6.35 -11.44 11.64
N PRO A 259 6.12 -12.77 11.70
CA PRO A 259 5.41 -13.41 12.81
C PRO A 259 6.00 -13.10 14.20
N GLY A 260 5.14 -12.64 15.11
CA GLY A 260 5.51 -12.32 16.49
C GLY A 260 6.31 -11.03 16.70
N ALA A 261 6.66 -10.31 15.63
CA ALA A 261 7.37 -9.04 15.72
C ALA A 261 6.39 -7.85 15.73
N SER A 262 6.67 -6.85 16.56
CA SER A 262 5.97 -5.57 16.57
C SER A 262 6.95 -4.42 16.79
N ARG A 263 6.52 -3.19 16.55
CA ARG A 263 7.27 -1.97 16.88
C ARG A 263 6.38 -1.04 17.67
N ARG A 264 6.80 -0.72 18.89
CA ARG A 264 6.15 0.23 19.79
C ARG A 264 6.81 1.60 19.67
N VAL A 265 5.99 2.63 19.77
CA VAL A 265 6.36 4.04 19.78
C VAL A 265 5.59 4.68 20.93
N ASP A 266 6.29 5.01 21.99
CA ASP A 266 5.75 5.73 23.14
C ASP A 266 5.58 7.22 22.81
N ASP A 267 4.75 7.91 23.60
CA ASP A 267 4.55 9.37 23.56
C ASP A 267 4.02 9.96 22.24
N VAL A 268 3.29 9.17 21.45
CA VAL A 268 2.59 9.63 20.24
C VAL A 268 1.48 10.60 20.63
N VAL A 269 1.55 11.80 20.08
CA VAL A 269 0.51 12.84 20.19
C VAL A 269 -0.70 12.42 19.36
N PHE A 270 -1.87 12.35 19.99
CA PHE A 270 -3.12 11.99 19.34
C PHE A 270 -4.32 12.72 19.97
N GLY A 271 -5.41 12.83 19.21
CA GLY A 271 -6.70 13.32 19.69
C GLY A 271 -7.50 12.20 20.35
N CYS A 272 -7.91 12.42 21.61
CA CYS A 272 -8.84 11.55 22.30
C CYS A 272 -10.28 12.08 22.10
N GLY A 273 -10.97 11.57 21.08
CA GLY A 273 -12.20 12.16 20.54
C GLY A 273 -13.46 11.74 21.28
N HIS A 274 -14.15 12.71 21.90
CA HIS A 274 -15.36 12.49 22.70
C HIS A 274 -16.66 12.87 21.96
N TRP A 275 -16.57 13.76 20.97
CA TRP A 275 -17.63 14.02 19.99
C TRP A 275 -17.04 13.82 18.60
N ASN A 276 -17.49 12.80 17.87
CA ASN A 276 -16.96 12.46 16.54
C ASN A 276 -18.14 12.24 15.58
N ARG A 277 -18.37 13.19 14.66
CA ARG A 277 -19.45 13.11 13.67
C ARG A 277 -18.83 12.98 12.29
N GLY A 278 -19.28 12.04 11.48
CA GLY A 278 -18.73 11.79 10.15
C GLY A 278 -19.05 10.41 9.60
N LEU A 279 -18.49 10.11 8.43
CA LEU A 279 -18.78 8.90 7.66
C LEU A 279 -17.59 7.92 7.64
N PHE A 280 -16.88 7.83 8.77
CA PHE A 280 -15.68 7.00 9.01
C PHE A 280 -15.97 5.49 9.18
N HIS A 281 -16.99 4.96 8.49
CA HIS A 281 -17.69 3.71 8.82
C HIS A 281 -16.80 2.55 9.27
N GLY A 282 -17.03 2.06 10.49
CA GLY A 282 -16.37 0.89 11.03
C GLY A 282 -14.92 1.06 11.48
N ALA A 283 -14.23 2.16 11.10
CA ALA A 283 -12.94 2.52 11.69
C ALA A 283 -13.13 3.05 13.13
N ALA A 284 -12.09 2.94 13.96
CA ALA A 284 -12.08 3.48 15.32
C ALA A 284 -11.61 4.95 15.40
N GLY A 285 -11.22 5.52 14.25
CA GLY A 285 -10.53 6.80 14.11
C GLY A 285 -9.60 6.79 12.89
N LEU A 286 -8.62 7.69 12.88
CA LEU A 286 -7.82 7.99 11.69
C LEU A 286 -6.35 8.25 12.07
N LEU A 287 -5.45 7.80 11.20
CA LEU A 287 -4.00 7.90 11.29
C LEU A 287 -3.54 8.89 10.21
N GLY A 288 -3.32 10.14 10.62
CA GLY A 288 -2.92 11.21 9.71
C GLY A 288 -1.49 11.02 9.23
N LEU A 289 -1.27 11.00 7.92
CA LEU A 289 0.03 10.87 7.27
C LEU A 289 0.51 12.17 6.58
N GLY A 290 -0.19 13.29 6.80
CA GLY A 290 0.12 14.62 6.29
C GLY A 290 1.53 15.14 6.60
N ARG A 291 1.89 16.28 6.03
CA ARG A 291 3.23 16.89 6.15
C ARG A 291 3.51 17.47 7.54
N GLY A 292 2.46 17.90 8.25
CA GLY A 292 2.49 18.68 9.49
C GLY A 292 2.92 17.87 10.73
N PRO A 293 3.23 18.54 11.85
CA PRO A 293 3.95 17.95 12.98
C PRO A 293 3.15 16.91 13.79
N LEU A 294 1.82 16.88 13.67
CA LEU A 294 0.96 15.92 14.37
C LEU A 294 0.85 14.57 13.64
N SER A 295 1.24 14.48 12.36
CA SER A 295 1.05 13.26 11.57
C SER A 295 1.90 12.11 12.10
N PHE A 296 1.40 10.88 12.03
CA PHE A 296 2.18 9.68 12.40
C PHE A 296 3.49 9.64 11.59
N ALA A 297 3.40 9.91 10.28
CA ALA A 297 4.56 10.05 9.42
C ALA A 297 5.59 11.09 9.92
N SER A 298 5.15 12.22 10.49
CA SER A 298 6.03 13.23 11.12
C SER A 298 6.61 12.78 12.45
N GLN A 299 5.79 12.21 13.34
CA GLN A 299 6.21 11.78 14.67
C GLN A 299 7.22 10.62 14.60
N LEU A 300 7.13 9.75 13.58
CA LEU A 300 8.08 8.68 13.34
C LEU A 300 9.44 9.12 12.79
N ARG A 301 9.59 10.36 12.27
CA ARG A 301 10.82 10.80 11.53
C ARG A 301 12.09 10.63 12.35
N ALA A 302 12.04 10.93 13.65
CA ALA A 302 13.20 10.86 14.56
C ALA A 302 13.68 9.44 14.90
N VAL A 303 12.92 8.39 14.53
CA VAL A 303 13.25 6.99 14.78
C VAL A 303 13.50 6.23 13.47
N TYR A 304 12.66 6.44 12.46
CA TYR A 304 12.63 5.64 11.24
C TYR A 304 13.17 6.38 9.99
N GLY A 305 13.22 7.72 10.02
CA GLY A 305 13.70 8.54 8.89
C GLY A 305 12.59 9.29 8.14
N HIS A 306 12.96 9.97 7.05
CA HIS A 306 12.13 10.95 6.35
C HIS A 306 11.37 10.37 5.14
N THR A 307 10.97 9.10 5.21
CA THR A 307 10.32 8.40 4.12
C THR A 307 9.20 7.49 4.65
N PHE A 308 8.15 7.35 3.86
CA PHE A 308 7.22 6.24 3.97
C PHE A 308 6.73 5.83 2.58
N SER A 309 6.24 4.60 2.42
CA SER A 309 5.68 4.10 1.17
C SER A 309 4.53 3.14 1.41
N TYR A 310 3.65 2.97 0.43
CA TYR A 310 2.58 1.97 0.46
C TYR A 310 2.33 1.35 -0.91
N CYS A 311 1.49 0.33 -0.93
CA CYS A 311 0.98 -0.32 -2.13
C CYS A 311 -0.50 -0.62 -1.88
N LEU A 312 -1.43 0.04 -2.58
CA LEU A 312 -2.88 -0.16 -2.35
C LEU A 312 -3.42 -1.28 -3.25
N VAL A 313 -4.17 -2.21 -2.66
CA VAL A 313 -4.93 -3.26 -3.38
C VAL A 313 -6.23 -2.73 -3.94
N ASP A 314 -6.83 -3.47 -4.86
CA ASP A 314 -8.12 -3.13 -5.48
C ASP A 314 -9.24 -2.99 -4.44
N HIS A 315 -10.20 -2.10 -4.70
CA HIS A 315 -11.31 -1.85 -3.79
C HIS A 315 -12.26 -3.04 -3.72
N GLY A 316 -12.45 -3.54 -2.48
CA GLY A 316 -13.18 -4.77 -2.22
C GLY A 316 -12.32 -6.04 -2.33
N SER A 317 -10.99 -5.92 -2.45
CA SER A 317 -10.09 -7.07 -2.31
C SER A 317 -10.06 -7.60 -0.87
N ASP A 318 -10.23 -8.91 -0.71
CA ASP A 318 -9.99 -9.63 0.55
C ASP A 318 -8.49 -9.80 0.89
N VAL A 319 -7.58 -9.44 -0.04
CA VAL A 319 -6.13 -9.57 0.14
C VAL A 319 -5.57 -8.31 0.79
N ALA A 320 -4.89 -8.46 1.92
CA ALA A 320 -4.25 -7.36 2.60
C ALA A 320 -2.89 -6.97 1.96
N SER A 321 -2.59 -5.67 2.02
CA SER A 321 -1.42 -5.01 1.44
C SER A 321 -0.50 -4.43 2.53
N LYS A 322 0.43 -3.54 2.18
CA LYS A 322 1.48 -3.07 3.11
C LYS A 322 1.77 -1.57 3.02
N VAL A 323 2.03 -0.96 4.18
CA VAL A 323 2.67 0.36 4.35
C VAL A 323 4.01 0.17 5.08
N VAL A 324 5.00 0.97 4.70
CA VAL A 324 6.38 0.95 5.23
C VAL A 324 6.72 2.34 5.73
N PHE A 325 7.05 2.47 7.02
CA PHE A 325 7.59 3.70 7.60
C PHE A 325 9.11 3.59 7.79
N GLY A 326 9.78 4.66 7.40
CA GLY A 326 11.22 4.84 7.47
C GLY A 326 11.88 4.85 6.10
N GLU A 327 13.21 4.92 6.11
CA GLU A 327 14.01 4.68 4.90
C GLU A 327 13.86 3.19 4.50
N ASP A 328 12.83 2.94 3.68
CA ASP A 328 12.89 1.86 2.70
C ASP A 328 14.18 2.01 1.88
N ASP A 329 14.69 0.92 1.31
CA ASP A 329 15.80 1.03 0.37
C ASP A 329 15.26 1.59 -0.95
N ALA A 330 14.71 2.81 -0.96
CA ALA A 330 14.25 3.48 -2.17
C ALA A 330 15.39 3.65 -3.19
N LEU A 331 16.66 3.51 -2.77
CA LEU A 331 17.82 3.39 -3.64
C LEU A 331 18.00 1.98 -4.22
N ALA A 332 17.72 0.90 -3.47
CA ALA A 332 17.72 -0.46 -4.01
C ALA A 332 16.44 -0.77 -4.81
N LEU A 333 15.29 -0.19 -4.44
CA LEU A 333 14.05 -0.21 -5.20
C LEU A 333 14.14 0.69 -6.43
N ALA A 334 14.82 1.85 -6.42
CA ALA A 334 15.13 2.57 -7.67
C ALA A 334 16.09 1.79 -8.56
N ALA A 335 16.99 0.97 -7.99
CA ALA A 335 17.84 0.06 -8.75
C ALA A 335 17.12 -1.23 -9.23
N ALA A 336 16.01 -1.62 -8.60
CA ALA A 336 15.28 -2.88 -8.90
C ALA A 336 13.91 -2.69 -9.59
N HIS A 337 13.30 -1.51 -9.50
CA HIS A 337 12.12 -1.09 -10.24
C HIS A 337 12.54 -0.11 -11.35
N PRO A 338 12.86 -0.58 -12.58
CA PRO A 338 13.24 0.27 -13.71
C PRO A 338 12.11 1.20 -14.22
N GLN A 339 10.95 1.19 -13.55
CA GLN A 339 9.78 2.03 -13.82
C GLN A 339 9.47 3.01 -12.66
N LEU A 340 10.32 3.11 -11.64
CA LEU A 340 10.11 4.05 -10.53
C LEU A 340 10.41 5.49 -10.96
N ASN A 341 9.34 6.22 -11.28
CA ASN A 341 9.39 7.62 -11.64
C ASN A 341 9.21 8.52 -10.40
N TYR A 342 9.60 9.79 -10.50
CA TYR A 342 9.48 10.76 -9.42
C TYR A 342 8.99 12.12 -9.94
N THR A 343 8.12 12.77 -9.17
CA THR A 343 7.76 14.19 -9.34
C THR A 343 8.01 14.99 -8.07
N ALA A 344 8.43 16.25 -8.20
CA ALA A 344 8.67 17.14 -7.05
C ALA A 344 7.34 17.60 -6.41
N PHE A 345 7.25 17.51 -5.08
CA PHE A 345 6.18 18.21 -4.38
C PHE A 345 6.35 19.72 -4.54
N ALA A 346 5.24 20.46 -4.52
CA ALA A 346 5.32 21.91 -4.41
C ALA A 346 6.03 22.32 -3.09
N PRO A 347 6.65 23.51 -3.04
CA PRO A 347 7.13 24.06 -1.77
C PRO A 347 5.98 24.18 -0.78
N ALA A 348 6.24 23.89 0.49
CA ALA A 348 5.32 24.25 1.56
C ALA A 348 5.40 25.78 1.77
N SER A 349 4.24 26.43 1.79
CA SER A 349 4.04 27.84 2.16
C SER A 349 4.22 28.05 3.66
N SER A 350 3.92 27.04 4.49
CA SER A 350 4.06 27.08 5.95
C SER A 350 4.58 25.76 6.53
N PRO A 351 5.32 25.77 7.65
CA PRO A 351 5.58 24.58 8.47
C PRO A 351 4.31 23.89 9.01
N ALA A 352 3.16 24.58 8.95
CA ALA A 352 1.84 24.04 9.30
C ALA A 352 1.05 23.49 8.10
N ASP A 353 1.62 23.46 6.89
CA ASP A 353 0.94 22.89 5.72
C ASP A 353 0.70 21.40 5.90
N THR A 354 -0.57 20.99 5.83
CA THR A 354 -1.00 19.59 5.89
C THR A 354 -0.66 18.81 4.60
N PHE A 355 -0.96 19.38 3.43
CA PHE A 355 -1.18 18.61 2.21
C PHE A 355 0.05 18.36 1.33
N TYR A 356 0.08 17.20 0.68
CA TYR A 356 1.08 16.85 -0.34
C TYR A 356 0.70 17.40 -1.71
N TYR A 357 0.96 18.69 -1.94
CA TYR A 357 0.78 19.33 -3.24
C TYR A 357 1.76 18.80 -4.29
N VAL A 358 1.26 18.47 -5.47
CA VAL A 358 2.01 18.09 -6.68
C VAL A 358 1.74 19.11 -7.79
N LYS A 359 2.75 19.38 -8.63
CA LYS A 359 2.64 20.38 -9.71
C LYS A 359 2.17 19.73 -11.01
N LEU A 360 0.85 19.67 -11.22
CA LEU A 360 0.30 19.19 -12.49
C LEU A 360 0.51 20.23 -13.61
N LYS A 361 0.78 19.74 -14.82
CA LYS A 361 0.91 20.53 -16.06
C LYS A 361 -0.26 20.26 -17.01
N GLY A 362 -0.80 19.05 -16.99
CA GLY A 362 -2.02 18.70 -17.70
C GLY A 362 -2.38 17.22 -17.56
N VAL A 363 -3.48 16.85 -18.20
CA VAL A 363 -3.98 15.47 -18.27
C VAL A 363 -3.89 15.03 -19.73
N LEU A 364 -3.42 13.81 -19.97
CA LEU A 364 -3.53 13.13 -21.26
C LEU A 364 -4.68 12.14 -21.22
N VAL A 365 -5.43 12.06 -22.32
CA VAL A 365 -6.39 10.97 -22.55
C VAL A 365 -6.08 10.36 -23.91
N GLY A 366 -5.90 9.05 -23.98
CA GLY A 366 -5.54 8.30 -25.20
C GLY A 366 -4.36 8.93 -25.95
N GLY A 367 -3.24 9.15 -25.24
CA GLY A 367 -1.99 9.72 -25.79
C GLY A 367 -2.00 11.23 -26.09
N GLU A 368 -3.13 11.94 -26.00
CA GLU A 368 -3.22 13.36 -26.35
C GLU A 368 -3.38 14.26 -25.11
N LEU A 369 -2.56 15.31 -25.03
CA LEU A 369 -2.64 16.33 -23.97
C LEU A 369 -3.89 17.20 -24.13
N LEU A 370 -4.74 17.23 -23.11
CA LEU A 370 -5.99 18.00 -23.13
C LEU A 370 -5.74 19.51 -23.03
N ASN A 371 -6.55 20.29 -23.75
CA ASN A 371 -6.50 21.76 -23.76
C ASN A 371 -7.13 22.37 -22.49
N ILE A 372 -6.40 22.29 -21.38
CA ILE A 372 -6.75 22.86 -20.07
C ILE A 372 -5.77 24.01 -19.78
N SER A 373 -6.26 25.19 -19.39
CA SER A 373 -5.39 26.34 -19.10
C SER A 373 -4.40 26.02 -17.98
N SER A 374 -3.16 26.50 -18.08
CA SER A 374 -2.13 26.40 -17.02
C SER A 374 -2.62 26.88 -15.67
N ASP A 375 -3.43 27.93 -15.68
CA ASP A 375 -3.87 28.65 -14.49
C ASP A 375 -4.85 27.80 -13.65
N THR A 376 -5.48 26.81 -14.29
CA THR A 376 -6.34 25.79 -13.66
C THR A 376 -5.59 24.93 -12.64
N TRP A 377 -4.26 24.83 -12.77
CA TRP A 377 -3.40 24.04 -11.87
C TRP A 377 -2.67 24.88 -10.82
N GLY A 378 -2.84 26.21 -10.86
CA GLY A 378 -2.20 27.13 -9.91
C GLY A 378 -2.80 27.06 -8.51
N VAL A 379 -2.00 27.38 -7.50
CA VAL A 379 -2.49 27.75 -6.16
C VAL A 379 -2.84 29.24 -6.21
N GLY A 380 -4.09 29.61 -5.91
CA GLY A 380 -4.57 30.98 -6.09
C GLY A 380 -3.92 31.98 -5.12
N GLU A 381 -3.55 33.15 -5.62
CA GLU A 381 -2.83 34.22 -4.87
C GLU A 381 -3.72 35.00 -3.86
N GLY A 382 -4.97 34.58 -3.64
CA GLY A 382 -5.88 35.25 -2.71
C GLY A 382 -5.61 34.91 -1.23
N GLU A 383 -6.18 35.71 -0.32
CA GLU A 383 -6.20 35.41 1.12
C GLU A 383 -6.87 34.05 1.38
N GLY A 384 -6.04 33.01 1.47
CA GLY A 384 -6.50 31.63 1.63
C GLY A 384 -5.85 30.58 0.72
N GLY A 385 -5.04 30.95 -0.28
CA GLY A 385 -4.20 30.00 -1.00
C GLY A 385 -4.95 28.82 -1.64
N SER A 386 -6.16 29.04 -2.15
CA SER A 386 -7.03 27.98 -2.65
C SER A 386 -6.72 27.64 -4.12
N GLY A 387 -6.40 26.38 -4.40
CA GLY A 387 -6.00 25.90 -5.73
C GLY A 387 -5.05 24.70 -5.67
N GLY A 388 -4.34 24.45 -6.77
CA GLY A 388 -3.33 23.39 -6.87
C GLY A 388 -3.92 21.98 -7.03
N THR A 389 -3.03 20.97 -6.98
CA THR A 389 -3.39 19.55 -6.96
C THR A 389 -2.70 18.87 -5.79
N ILE A 390 -3.41 18.04 -5.02
CA ILE A 390 -2.86 17.23 -3.92
C ILE A 390 -2.99 15.73 -4.21
N ILE A 391 -2.22 14.89 -3.52
CA ILE A 391 -2.43 13.43 -3.48
C ILE A 391 -2.95 13.01 -2.10
N ASP A 392 -4.04 12.24 -2.09
CA ASP A 392 -4.75 11.87 -0.86
C ASP A 392 -5.18 10.39 -0.86
N SER A 393 -4.74 9.61 0.13
CA SER A 393 -5.19 8.24 0.37
C SER A 393 -6.56 8.16 1.09
N GLY A 394 -6.96 9.23 1.77
CA GLY A 394 -8.22 9.35 2.51
C GLY A 394 -9.39 9.90 1.69
N THR A 395 -9.18 10.23 0.40
CA THR A 395 -10.24 10.49 -0.58
C THR A 395 -10.33 9.29 -1.52
N THR A 396 -11.53 8.82 -1.86
CA THR A 396 -11.74 7.60 -2.66
C THR A 396 -11.48 7.84 -4.15
N LEU A 397 -12.23 8.75 -4.77
CA LEU A 397 -12.16 9.07 -6.20
C LEU A 397 -11.22 10.26 -6.46
N SER A 398 -10.77 10.46 -7.71
CA SER A 398 -10.06 11.69 -8.07
C SER A 398 -11.02 12.82 -8.44
N TYR A 399 -10.62 14.05 -8.12
CA TYR A 399 -11.41 15.25 -8.38
C TYR A 399 -10.57 16.31 -9.04
N PHE A 400 -11.07 16.89 -10.12
CA PHE A 400 -10.43 18.03 -10.77
C PHE A 400 -11.34 19.23 -10.74
N VAL A 401 -10.75 20.42 -10.55
CA VAL A 401 -11.52 21.67 -10.59
C VAL A 401 -12.35 21.74 -11.86
N GLU A 402 -13.57 22.26 -11.75
CA GLU A 402 -14.62 22.22 -12.78
C GLU A 402 -14.15 22.51 -14.23
N PRO A 403 -13.23 23.47 -14.51
CA PRO A 403 -12.75 23.71 -15.88
C PRO A 403 -11.93 22.55 -16.44
N ALA A 404 -11.17 21.85 -15.61
CA ALA A 404 -10.42 20.65 -15.98
C ALA A 404 -11.34 19.43 -16.09
N TYR A 405 -12.21 19.20 -15.08
CA TYR A 405 -13.14 18.06 -15.07
C TYR A 405 -14.00 18.01 -16.33
N GLN A 406 -14.60 19.13 -16.76
CA GLN A 406 -15.45 19.12 -17.95
C GLN A 406 -14.67 18.79 -19.25
N VAL A 407 -13.40 19.19 -19.36
CA VAL A 407 -12.56 18.84 -20.53
C VAL A 407 -12.17 17.36 -20.49
N ILE A 408 -11.83 16.81 -19.31
CA ILE A 408 -11.54 15.38 -19.12
C ILE A 408 -12.78 14.53 -19.45
N ARG A 409 -13.94 14.89 -18.87
CA ARG A 409 -15.24 14.25 -19.11
C ARG A 409 -15.62 14.26 -20.58
N GLN A 410 -15.49 15.40 -21.27
CA GLN A 410 -15.80 15.48 -22.70
C GLN A 410 -14.85 14.62 -23.54
N ALA A 411 -13.54 14.62 -23.23
CA ALA A 411 -12.56 13.80 -23.95
C ALA A 411 -12.86 12.29 -23.85
N PHE A 412 -13.38 11.80 -22.72
CA PHE A 412 -13.88 10.43 -22.63
C PHE A 412 -15.17 10.21 -23.43
N ILE A 413 -16.14 11.13 -23.36
CA ILE A 413 -17.39 11.04 -24.16
C ILE A 413 -17.08 10.94 -25.66
N ASP A 414 -16.21 11.81 -26.17
CA ASP A 414 -15.89 11.89 -27.60
C ASP A 414 -15.17 10.63 -28.12
N ARG A 415 -14.24 10.07 -27.32
CA ARG A 415 -13.47 8.88 -27.70
C ARG A 415 -14.26 7.57 -27.52
N MET A 416 -15.07 7.46 -26.47
CA MET A 416 -15.87 6.25 -26.17
C MET A 416 -17.16 6.16 -26.98
N GLY A 417 -17.72 7.29 -27.44
CA GLY A 417 -19.09 7.42 -27.96
C GLY A 417 -19.43 6.65 -29.24
N ARG A 418 -18.50 5.88 -29.80
CA ARG A 418 -18.74 4.91 -30.90
C ARG A 418 -18.65 3.44 -30.46
N SER A 419 -18.00 3.17 -29.33
CA SER A 419 -17.75 1.80 -28.83
C SER A 419 -18.82 1.35 -27.85
N TYR A 420 -19.29 2.25 -26.96
CA TYR A 420 -20.22 1.93 -25.88
C TYR A 420 -21.33 2.98 -25.74
N PRO A 421 -22.62 2.59 -25.59
CA PRO A 421 -23.70 3.54 -25.36
C PRO A 421 -23.50 4.33 -24.06
N LEU A 422 -23.56 5.66 -24.16
CA LEU A 422 -23.51 6.57 -23.01
C LEU A 422 -24.82 6.48 -22.19
N ILE A 423 -24.67 6.49 -20.87
CA ILE A 423 -25.77 6.62 -19.89
C ILE A 423 -25.68 8.05 -19.33
N PRO A 424 -26.54 8.99 -19.79
CA PRO A 424 -26.40 10.41 -19.45
C PRO A 424 -26.76 10.73 -18.00
N ASP A 425 -27.79 10.08 -17.47
CA ASP A 425 -28.44 10.43 -16.18
C ASP A 425 -28.07 9.44 -15.05
N PHE A 426 -26.85 8.89 -15.06
CA PHE A 426 -26.38 8.06 -13.94
C PHE A 426 -26.10 8.95 -12.70
N PRO A 427 -26.53 8.57 -11.49
CA PRO A 427 -26.31 9.40 -10.30
C PRO A 427 -24.82 9.56 -9.96
N VAL A 428 -24.45 10.78 -9.58
CA VAL A 428 -23.11 11.21 -9.14
C VAL A 428 -22.02 11.09 -10.23
N LEU A 429 -21.71 9.88 -10.70
CA LEU A 429 -20.62 9.60 -11.66
C LEU A 429 -20.98 9.96 -13.10
N SER A 430 -20.06 10.61 -13.82
CA SER A 430 -20.23 10.93 -15.24
C SER A 430 -18.88 11.08 -15.96
N PRO A 431 -18.69 10.52 -17.17
CA PRO A 431 -19.63 9.71 -17.94
C PRO A 431 -19.73 8.26 -17.43
N CYS A 432 -20.87 7.63 -17.69
CA CYS A 432 -21.08 6.20 -17.51
C CYS A 432 -21.51 5.56 -18.84
N TYR A 433 -21.14 4.32 -19.07
CA TYR A 433 -21.38 3.58 -20.32
C TYR A 433 -22.01 2.23 -20.04
N ASN A 434 -22.84 1.75 -20.97
CA ASN A 434 -23.32 0.38 -20.97
C ASN A 434 -22.29 -0.53 -21.67
N VAL A 435 -21.71 -1.46 -20.91
CA VAL A 435 -20.75 -2.49 -21.33
C VAL A 435 -21.30 -3.91 -21.16
N SER A 436 -22.64 -4.05 -21.10
CA SER A 436 -23.32 -5.35 -20.99
C SER A 436 -22.91 -6.32 -22.10
N GLY A 437 -22.48 -7.52 -21.72
CA GLY A 437 -21.99 -8.54 -22.67
C GLY A 437 -20.56 -8.30 -23.17
N VAL A 438 -19.81 -7.35 -22.59
CA VAL A 438 -18.40 -7.10 -22.91
C VAL A 438 -17.53 -7.54 -21.73
N ASP A 439 -16.71 -8.57 -21.95
CA ASP A 439 -15.83 -9.12 -20.89
C ASP A 439 -14.75 -8.12 -20.51
N ARG A 440 -14.08 -7.52 -21.50
CA ARG A 440 -13.02 -6.50 -21.32
C ARG A 440 -13.30 -5.30 -22.22
N PRO A 441 -13.90 -4.21 -21.67
CA PRO A 441 -14.07 -2.97 -22.42
C PRO A 441 -12.72 -2.31 -22.73
N GLU A 442 -12.52 -1.84 -23.95
CA GLU A 442 -11.34 -1.07 -24.35
C GLU A 442 -11.60 0.41 -24.10
N VAL A 443 -10.81 1.04 -23.23
CA VAL A 443 -10.96 2.45 -22.86
C VAL A 443 -9.75 3.28 -23.31
N PRO A 444 -9.91 4.58 -23.60
CA PRO A 444 -8.78 5.48 -23.78
C PRO A 444 -7.92 5.50 -22.51
N GLU A 445 -6.59 5.45 -22.69
CA GLU A 445 -5.60 5.61 -21.63
C GLU A 445 -5.81 6.92 -20.85
N LEU A 446 -5.41 6.97 -19.57
CA LEU A 446 -5.40 8.19 -18.76
C LEU A 446 -4.02 8.38 -18.13
N SER A 447 -3.45 9.57 -18.30
CA SER A 447 -2.15 9.90 -17.71
C SER A 447 -2.11 11.31 -17.14
N LEU A 448 -1.39 11.49 -16.02
CA LEU A 448 -1.08 12.81 -15.45
C LEU A 448 0.32 13.23 -15.86
N LEU A 449 0.44 14.42 -16.47
CA LEU A 449 1.73 15.04 -16.81
C LEU A 449 2.05 16.12 -15.76
N PHE A 450 3.16 15.94 -15.05
CA PHE A 450 3.66 16.89 -14.06
C PHE A 450 4.55 17.97 -14.69
N ALA A 451 4.77 19.05 -13.95
CA ALA A 451 5.49 20.24 -14.42
C ALA A 451 6.99 20.03 -14.64
N ASP A 452 7.58 19.02 -13.98
CA ASP A 452 8.95 18.54 -14.19
C ASP A 452 9.08 17.58 -15.39
N GLY A 453 7.95 17.21 -16.03
CA GLY A 453 7.92 16.30 -17.17
C GLY A 453 7.74 14.83 -16.79
N ALA A 454 7.62 14.49 -15.51
CA ALA A 454 7.20 13.16 -15.11
C ALA A 454 5.77 12.87 -15.60
N VAL A 455 5.53 11.64 -16.06
CA VAL A 455 4.20 11.14 -16.44
C VAL A 455 3.85 9.98 -15.53
N TRP A 456 2.59 9.95 -15.06
CA TRP A 456 1.98 8.82 -14.36
C TRP A 456 0.80 8.32 -15.19
N ASP A 457 1.01 7.20 -15.87
CA ASP A 457 0.00 6.50 -16.66
C ASP A 457 -0.79 5.53 -15.76
N PHE A 458 -2.11 5.49 -15.90
CA PHE A 458 -2.98 4.61 -15.11
C PHE A 458 -3.54 3.45 -15.95
N PRO A 459 -3.68 2.24 -15.38
CA PRO A 459 -4.48 1.18 -15.99
C PRO A 459 -5.98 1.49 -15.88
N ALA A 460 -6.81 0.88 -16.71
CA ALA A 460 -8.25 1.18 -16.83
C ALA A 460 -8.99 1.12 -15.49
N GLU A 461 -8.65 0.15 -14.66
CA GLU A 461 -9.25 -0.15 -13.36
C GLU A 461 -9.09 1.01 -12.36
N ASN A 462 -8.02 1.80 -12.49
CA ASN A 462 -7.72 2.94 -11.63
C ASN A 462 -8.56 4.20 -11.96
N TYR A 463 -9.31 4.21 -13.07
CA TYR A 463 -10.15 5.35 -13.46
C TYR A 463 -11.51 4.98 -14.07
N PHE A 464 -11.85 3.70 -14.24
CA PHE A 464 -13.19 3.23 -14.59
C PHE A 464 -13.69 2.18 -13.61
N ILE A 465 -14.76 2.52 -12.88
CA ILE A 465 -15.44 1.60 -11.97
C ILE A 465 -16.47 0.79 -12.73
N ARG A 466 -16.30 -0.54 -12.74
CA ARG A 466 -17.28 -1.49 -13.26
C ARG A 466 -18.32 -1.86 -12.19
N LEU A 467 -19.58 -1.63 -12.51
CA LEU A 467 -20.74 -1.90 -11.67
C LEU A 467 -21.46 -3.15 -12.19
N ASP A 468 -20.95 -4.31 -11.79
CA ASP A 468 -21.59 -5.60 -12.02
C ASP A 468 -22.66 -5.88 -10.92
N PRO A 469 -23.76 -6.59 -11.23
CA PRO A 469 -24.10 -7.22 -12.51
C PRO A 469 -24.77 -6.29 -13.54
N ASP A 470 -24.98 -5.01 -13.22
CA ASP A 470 -25.71 -4.04 -14.08
C ASP A 470 -25.06 -3.82 -15.46
N GLY A 471 -23.80 -4.21 -15.66
CA GLY A 471 -23.07 -4.02 -16.92
C GLY A 471 -22.76 -2.56 -17.20
N ILE A 472 -22.65 -1.73 -16.16
CA ILE A 472 -22.37 -0.30 -16.25
C ILE A 472 -20.89 -0.05 -15.92
N MET A 473 -20.24 0.86 -16.64
CA MET A 473 -18.86 1.28 -16.36
C MET A 473 -18.78 2.81 -16.30
N CYS A 474 -18.34 3.36 -15.17
CA CYS A 474 -18.39 4.79 -14.87
C CYS A 474 -16.99 5.37 -14.61
N LEU A 475 -16.72 6.58 -15.09
CA LEU A 475 -15.47 7.28 -14.82
C LEU A 475 -15.32 7.58 -13.32
N ALA A 476 -14.21 7.16 -12.70
CA ALA A 476 -13.88 7.36 -11.30
C ALA A 476 -13.24 8.74 -11.03
N VAL A 477 -13.78 9.76 -11.69
CA VAL A 477 -13.28 11.13 -11.69
C VAL A 477 -14.45 12.10 -11.66
N LEU A 478 -14.39 13.12 -10.79
CA LEU A 478 -15.46 14.07 -10.56
C LEU A 478 -15.01 15.54 -10.55
N GLY A 479 -15.99 16.44 -10.58
CA GLY A 479 -15.80 17.88 -10.55
C GLY A 479 -15.76 18.46 -9.13
N THR A 480 -15.05 19.58 -8.96
CA THR A 480 -15.02 20.35 -7.72
C THR A 480 -15.03 21.86 -8.02
N PRO A 481 -15.57 22.75 -7.14
CA PRO A 481 -15.73 24.17 -7.45
C PRO A 481 -14.47 24.85 -7.99
N ARG A 482 -14.66 25.85 -8.88
CA ARG A 482 -13.56 26.54 -9.61
C ARG A 482 -12.49 27.18 -8.73
N THR A 483 -12.84 27.54 -7.49
CA THR A 483 -11.93 28.12 -6.49
C THR A 483 -11.24 27.07 -5.62
N GLY A 484 -11.40 25.78 -5.94
CA GLY A 484 -10.93 24.67 -5.14
C GLY A 484 -9.56 24.10 -5.53
N MET A 485 -9.09 23.13 -4.74
CA MET A 485 -7.99 22.24 -5.11
C MET A 485 -8.49 21.02 -5.89
N SER A 486 -7.63 20.48 -6.77
CA SER A 486 -7.80 19.14 -7.35
C SER A 486 -7.16 18.08 -6.45
N ILE A 487 -7.64 16.84 -6.48
CA ILE A 487 -7.22 15.73 -5.61
C ILE A 487 -7.02 14.46 -6.45
N ILE A 488 -5.85 13.84 -6.31
CA ILE A 488 -5.58 12.47 -6.78
C ILE A 488 -5.99 11.53 -5.66
N GLY A 489 -7.18 10.91 -5.80
CA GLY A 489 -7.76 9.98 -4.84
C GLY A 489 -7.13 8.60 -4.86
N ASN A 490 -7.61 7.71 -3.99
CA ASN A 490 -6.98 6.42 -3.71
C ASN A 490 -7.25 5.35 -4.80
N PHE A 491 -8.33 5.45 -5.59
CA PHE A 491 -8.55 4.62 -6.78
C PHE A 491 -7.37 4.73 -7.76
N GLN A 492 -6.92 5.95 -8.04
CA GLN A 492 -5.79 6.19 -8.95
C GLN A 492 -4.45 5.68 -8.39
N GLN A 493 -4.38 5.40 -7.09
CA GLN A 493 -3.18 4.89 -6.39
C GLN A 493 -3.16 3.35 -6.25
N GLN A 494 -4.20 2.64 -6.71
CA GLN A 494 -4.28 1.17 -6.69
C GLN A 494 -3.21 0.53 -7.59
N ASN A 495 -2.62 -0.56 -7.14
CA ASN A 495 -1.51 -1.24 -7.83
C ASN A 495 -0.33 -0.32 -8.23
N PHE A 496 -0.09 0.73 -7.45
CA PHE A 496 1.15 1.50 -7.48
C PHE A 496 1.90 1.36 -6.15
N HIS A 497 3.23 1.24 -6.25
CA HIS A 497 4.12 1.51 -5.13
C HIS A 497 4.32 3.01 -5.04
N VAL A 498 3.65 3.66 -4.09
CA VAL A 498 3.68 5.11 -3.87
C VAL A 498 4.66 5.42 -2.75
N VAL A 499 5.61 6.34 -2.99
CA VAL A 499 6.74 6.65 -2.10
C VAL A 499 6.75 8.13 -1.75
N TYR A 500 6.61 8.45 -0.48
CA TYR A 500 6.69 9.80 0.06
C TYR A 500 8.12 10.07 0.53
N ASP A 501 8.99 10.52 -0.38
CA ASP A 501 10.38 10.88 -0.09
C ASP A 501 10.42 12.33 0.40
N LEU A 502 10.18 12.52 1.70
CA LEU A 502 10.15 13.83 2.36
C LEU A 502 11.55 14.40 2.56
N LYS A 503 12.59 13.55 2.50
CA LYS A 503 14.01 13.91 2.54
C LYS A 503 14.41 14.73 1.32
N ASN A 504 13.90 14.35 0.14
CA ASN A 504 14.15 15.02 -1.14
C ASN A 504 12.92 15.80 -1.67
N ASN A 505 11.86 15.96 -0.85
CA ASN A 505 10.60 16.64 -1.16
C ASN A 505 9.98 16.20 -2.51
N ARG A 506 9.84 14.89 -2.72
CA ARG A 506 9.30 14.31 -3.97
C ARG A 506 8.39 13.11 -3.71
N LEU A 507 7.45 12.90 -4.62
CA LEU A 507 6.61 11.71 -4.72
C LEU A 507 7.25 10.74 -5.72
N GLY A 508 7.44 9.49 -5.33
CA GLY A 508 7.80 8.39 -6.23
C GLY A 508 6.60 7.51 -6.53
N PHE A 509 6.50 6.99 -7.74
CA PHE A 509 5.44 6.07 -8.15
C PHE A 509 5.95 5.04 -9.17
N ALA A 510 5.53 3.77 -9.01
CA ALA A 510 5.84 2.68 -9.94
C ALA A 510 4.67 1.67 -9.99
N PRO A 511 4.30 1.13 -11.16
CA PRO A 511 3.34 0.03 -11.24
C PRO A 511 3.81 -1.17 -10.40
N ARG A 512 2.92 -1.73 -9.57
CA ARG A 512 3.20 -2.88 -8.71
C ARG A 512 1.90 -3.58 -8.32
N ARG A 513 1.74 -4.86 -8.64
CA ARG A 513 0.61 -5.67 -8.16
C ARG A 513 0.66 -5.76 -6.64
N CYS A 514 -0.26 -5.09 -5.94
CA CYS A 514 -0.21 -4.99 -4.48
C CYS A 514 -0.83 -6.19 -3.76
N ALA A 515 -1.71 -6.94 -4.45
CA ALA A 515 -2.26 -8.21 -3.97
C ALA A 515 -1.28 -9.38 -4.12
N GLU A 516 -0.27 -9.25 -4.98
CA GLU A 516 0.80 -10.24 -5.08
C GLU A 516 1.83 -9.99 -3.97
N GLU A 517 1.65 -10.70 -2.85
CA GLU A 517 2.79 -11.04 -2.02
C GLU A 517 3.79 -11.84 -2.85
N PHE A 518 4.78 -11.16 -3.42
CA PHE A 518 6.10 -11.77 -3.56
C PHE A 518 6.55 -12.15 -2.15
N PRO A 519 6.68 -13.46 -1.84
CA PRO A 519 6.85 -13.86 -0.45
C PRO A 519 8.23 -13.45 0.03
N THR A 520 8.34 -12.31 0.70
CA THR A 520 9.56 -11.87 1.39
C THR A 520 9.94 -12.80 2.55
N ALA A 521 9.07 -13.76 2.89
CA ALA A 521 9.38 -14.93 3.73
C ALA A 521 10.11 -16.07 3.01
N LEU A 522 10.03 -16.16 1.66
CA LEU A 522 10.84 -17.06 0.84
C LEU A 522 12.18 -16.40 0.50
N GLY A 523 13.09 -16.39 1.47
CA GLY A 523 14.50 -16.13 1.19
C GLY A 523 15.06 -17.11 0.14
N PRO A 524 16.20 -16.80 -0.50
CA PRO A 524 16.70 -17.56 -1.66
C PRO A 524 16.87 -19.07 -1.40
N VAL A 525 17.19 -19.46 -0.17
CA VAL A 525 17.27 -20.87 0.27
C VAL A 525 15.92 -21.58 0.17
N THR A 526 14.84 -20.95 0.62
CA THR A 526 13.48 -21.54 0.59
C THR A 526 12.90 -21.54 -0.83
N LEU A 527 13.28 -20.55 -1.63
CA LEU A 527 12.94 -20.47 -3.05
C LEU A 527 13.62 -21.58 -3.87
N ASP A 528 14.93 -21.82 -3.68
CA ASP A 528 15.64 -22.96 -4.26
C ASP A 528 15.01 -24.29 -3.81
N ALA A 529 14.72 -24.46 -2.52
CA ALA A 529 14.05 -25.66 -2.02
C ALA A 529 12.70 -25.93 -2.71
N TYR A 530 11.90 -24.88 -2.96
CA TYR A 530 10.63 -24.98 -3.68
C TYR A 530 10.80 -25.31 -5.18
N LEU A 531 11.75 -24.65 -5.87
CA LEU A 531 12.06 -24.94 -7.27
C LEU A 531 12.65 -26.35 -7.44
N GLN A 532 13.49 -26.81 -6.52
CA GLN A 532 13.95 -28.20 -6.45
C GLN A 532 12.81 -29.18 -6.21
N GLN A 533 11.82 -28.84 -5.38
CA GLN A 533 10.65 -29.71 -5.14
C GLN A 533 9.78 -29.82 -6.39
N LEU A 534 9.50 -28.71 -7.09
CA LEU A 534 8.78 -28.72 -8.37
C LEU A 534 9.57 -29.51 -9.43
N ALA A 535 10.90 -29.35 -9.50
CA ALA A 535 11.74 -30.13 -10.38
C ALA A 535 11.67 -31.63 -10.06
N ARG A 536 11.90 -32.05 -8.81
CA ARG A 536 11.79 -33.45 -8.36
C ARG A 536 10.40 -34.07 -8.60
N ALA A 537 9.35 -33.25 -8.59
CA ALA A 537 7.98 -33.67 -8.92
C ALA A 537 7.69 -33.73 -10.44
N GLY A 538 8.68 -33.47 -11.30
CA GLY A 538 8.52 -33.42 -12.76
C GLY A 538 7.77 -32.20 -13.29
N ARG A 539 7.41 -31.23 -12.44
CA ARG A 539 6.60 -30.04 -12.76
C ARG A 539 7.48 -28.92 -13.33
N LEU A 540 8.21 -29.22 -14.39
CA LEU A 540 9.26 -28.36 -14.94
C LEU A 540 8.73 -27.06 -15.55
N THR A 541 7.55 -27.10 -16.20
CA THR A 541 6.85 -25.90 -16.67
C THR A 541 6.50 -24.96 -15.53
N ASP A 542 6.12 -25.52 -14.38
CA ASP A 542 5.64 -24.76 -13.24
C ASP A 542 6.84 -24.15 -12.48
N ALA A 543 7.97 -24.88 -12.40
CA ALA A 543 9.23 -24.35 -11.89
C ALA A 543 9.77 -23.18 -12.75
N VAL A 544 9.73 -23.31 -14.08
CA VAL A 544 10.13 -22.23 -15.00
C VAL A 544 9.15 -21.06 -14.92
N LYS A 545 7.84 -21.31 -14.87
CA LYS A 545 6.82 -20.26 -14.71
C LYS A 545 7.02 -19.48 -13.42
N VAL A 546 7.16 -20.17 -12.29
CA VAL A 546 7.43 -19.54 -10.98
C VAL A 546 8.69 -18.68 -11.03
N PHE A 547 9.77 -19.15 -11.68
CA PHE A 547 11.00 -18.36 -11.82
C PHE A 547 10.85 -17.15 -12.75
N ASP A 548 10.16 -17.30 -13.88
CA ASP A 548 9.88 -16.20 -14.82
C ASP A 548 8.98 -15.11 -14.18
N GLU A 549 8.11 -15.51 -13.25
CA GLU A 549 7.24 -14.62 -12.47
C GLU A 549 7.96 -13.91 -11.30
N LEU A 550 9.20 -14.28 -10.93
CA LEU A 550 9.94 -13.64 -9.82
C LEU A 550 10.31 -12.17 -10.08
N PRO A 551 10.52 -11.35 -9.02
CA PRO A 551 11.12 -10.03 -9.15
C PRO A 551 12.59 -10.14 -9.58
N VAL A 552 13.11 -9.13 -10.28
CA VAL A 552 14.49 -9.14 -10.79
C VAL A 552 15.51 -9.33 -9.67
N GLN A 553 15.31 -8.72 -8.49
CA GLN A 553 16.24 -8.91 -7.35
C GLN A 553 16.33 -10.34 -6.80
N PHE A 554 15.37 -11.23 -7.12
CA PHE A 554 15.45 -12.66 -6.83
C PHE A 554 15.93 -13.50 -8.03
N ARG A 555 15.84 -12.96 -9.25
CA ARG A 555 16.45 -13.55 -10.46
C ARG A 555 17.96 -13.33 -10.51
N ASN A 556 18.49 -12.24 -9.92
CA ASN A 556 19.93 -11.93 -9.77
C ASN A 556 20.82 -13.07 -9.20
N HIS A 557 20.24 -14.17 -8.72
CA HIS A 557 20.92 -15.46 -8.65
C HIS A 557 20.52 -16.33 -9.85
N ASP A 558 20.97 -16.00 -11.08
CA ASP A 558 20.59 -16.76 -12.28
C ASP A 558 21.11 -18.21 -12.28
N THR A 559 22.10 -18.50 -11.42
CA THR A 559 22.52 -19.85 -11.06
C THR A 559 21.44 -20.66 -10.36
N LEU A 560 20.39 -20.06 -9.78
CA LEU A 560 19.40 -20.72 -8.93
C LEU A 560 18.56 -21.72 -9.73
N LEU A 561 17.84 -21.27 -10.77
CA LEU A 561 17.05 -22.17 -11.62
C LEU A 561 17.93 -23.23 -12.32
N VAL A 562 19.12 -22.84 -12.78
CA VAL A 562 20.08 -23.75 -13.42
C VAL A 562 20.57 -24.81 -12.41
N SER A 563 20.82 -24.43 -11.16
CA SER A 563 21.17 -25.33 -10.06
C SER A 563 20.03 -26.27 -9.70
N SER A 564 18.82 -25.77 -9.42
CA SER A 564 17.68 -26.59 -9.03
C SER A 564 17.30 -27.61 -10.12
N LEU A 565 17.36 -27.22 -11.40
CA LEU A 565 17.13 -28.13 -12.54
C LEU A 565 18.26 -29.16 -12.74
N SER A 566 19.51 -28.77 -12.48
CA SER A 566 20.67 -29.67 -12.57
C SER A 566 20.68 -30.69 -11.43
N ALA A 567 20.43 -30.25 -10.19
CA ALA A 567 20.26 -31.09 -9.01
C ALA A 567 19.03 -32.02 -9.11
N GLY A 568 17.98 -31.56 -9.80
CA GLY A 568 16.81 -32.38 -10.14
C GLY A 568 17.07 -33.47 -11.19
N SER A 569 18.24 -33.51 -11.83
CA SER A 569 18.57 -34.40 -12.96
C SER A 569 17.78 -34.14 -14.26
N TYR A 570 17.45 -32.86 -14.55
CA TYR A 570 16.75 -32.44 -15.78
C TYR A 570 17.64 -31.63 -16.75
N PRO A 571 18.73 -32.22 -17.28
CA PRO A 571 19.83 -31.48 -17.90
C PRO A 571 19.46 -30.72 -19.18
N LEU A 572 18.51 -31.24 -19.98
CA LEU A 572 18.01 -30.56 -21.18
C LEU A 572 17.20 -29.29 -20.86
N HIS A 573 16.66 -29.18 -19.64
CA HIS A 573 15.95 -27.99 -19.19
C HIS A 573 16.92 -26.99 -18.56
N ALA A 574 17.92 -27.45 -17.81
CA ALA A 574 19.03 -26.60 -17.34
C ALA A 574 19.79 -25.94 -18.51
N GLU A 575 20.11 -26.69 -19.57
CA GLU A 575 20.77 -26.16 -20.77
C GLU A 575 19.91 -25.11 -21.50
N ARG A 576 18.58 -25.33 -21.56
CA ARG A 576 17.63 -24.37 -22.15
C ARG A 576 17.47 -23.11 -21.30
N ALA A 577 17.45 -23.24 -19.97
CA ALA A 577 17.40 -22.12 -19.05
C ALA A 577 18.68 -21.26 -19.17
N ALA A 578 19.86 -21.89 -19.13
CA ALA A 578 21.13 -21.20 -19.34
C ALA A 578 21.17 -20.48 -20.70
N LYS A 579 20.69 -21.12 -21.79
CA LYS A 579 20.60 -20.48 -23.12
C LYS A 579 19.54 -19.38 -23.25
N LYS A 580 18.53 -19.34 -22.37
CA LYS A 580 17.56 -18.24 -22.29
C LYS A 580 18.21 -17.00 -21.66
N VAL A 581 18.97 -17.20 -20.57
CA VAL A 581 19.66 -16.12 -19.83
C VAL A 581 20.95 -15.66 -20.51
N ALA A 582 21.57 -16.48 -21.38
CA ALA A 582 22.84 -16.18 -22.07
C ALA A 582 22.85 -14.91 -22.95
N ASN A 583 21.69 -14.33 -23.27
CA ASN A 583 21.60 -13.04 -23.97
C ASN A 583 21.64 -11.83 -23.02
N GLU A 584 21.39 -12.04 -21.72
CA GLU A 584 21.32 -11.02 -20.68
C GLU A 584 22.57 -11.04 -19.79
N ILE A 585 23.14 -12.23 -19.52
CA ILE A 585 24.42 -12.41 -18.81
C ILE A 585 25.27 -13.47 -19.52
N PHE A 586 26.56 -13.17 -19.74
CA PHE A 586 27.52 -14.13 -20.31
C PHE A 586 27.87 -15.21 -19.25
N PRO A 587 27.83 -16.52 -19.59
CA PRO A 587 27.97 -17.59 -18.60
C PRO A 587 29.34 -17.60 -17.92
N ASP A 588 29.34 -17.73 -16.59
CA ASP A 588 30.52 -17.70 -15.73
C ASP A 588 31.03 -19.10 -15.35
N ASP A 589 32.09 -19.16 -14.55
CA ASP A 589 32.71 -20.40 -14.10
C ASP A 589 31.79 -21.26 -13.21
N ASN A 590 30.88 -20.62 -12.45
CA ASN A 590 29.90 -21.32 -11.63
C ASN A 590 28.84 -22.01 -12.49
N ILE A 591 28.29 -21.31 -13.50
CA ILE A 591 27.36 -21.89 -14.48
C ILE A 591 28.04 -23.05 -15.22
N CYS A 592 29.31 -22.89 -15.62
CA CYS A 592 30.09 -23.97 -16.24
C CYS A 592 30.23 -25.18 -15.29
N THR A 593 30.56 -24.95 -14.02
CA THR A 593 30.72 -26.00 -13.00
C THR A 593 29.40 -26.75 -12.74
N LEU A 594 28.28 -26.03 -12.63
CA LEU A 594 26.94 -26.61 -12.44
C LEU A 594 26.51 -27.46 -13.65
N LEU A 595 26.73 -26.98 -14.87
CA LEU A 595 26.42 -27.73 -16.09
C LEU A 595 27.31 -28.97 -16.25
N VAL A 596 28.62 -28.90 -15.95
CA VAL A 596 29.50 -30.09 -16.02
C VAL A 596 29.13 -31.10 -14.93
N SER A 597 28.96 -30.67 -13.68
CA SER A 597 28.69 -31.57 -12.55
C SER A 597 27.32 -32.26 -12.63
N GLY A 598 26.29 -31.55 -13.13
CA GLY A 598 24.92 -32.04 -13.29
C GLY A 598 24.64 -32.66 -14.67
N GLN A 599 24.83 -31.90 -15.75
CA GLN A 599 24.38 -32.31 -17.09
C GLN A 599 25.28 -33.38 -17.76
N TYR A 600 26.57 -33.44 -17.42
CA TYR A 600 27.52 -34.36 -18.07
C TYR A 600 28.08 -35.47 -17.18
N ALA A 601 27.48 -35.72 -16.02
CA ALA A 601 27.81 -36.87 -15.16
C ALA A 601 27.88 -38.20 -15.95
N GLY A 602 29.09 -38.72 -16.17
CA GLY A 602 29.33 -39.96 -16.94
C GLY A 602 29.20 -39.82 -18.47
N LYS A 603 29.38 -38.61 -19.03
CA LYS A 603 29.37 -38.26 -20.47
C LYS A 603 30.55 -37.33 -20.84
N LEU A 604 31.78 -37.80 -20.58
CA LEU A 604 33.03 -37.04 -20.70
C LEU A 604 33.15 -36.23 -22.00
N ASP A 605 32.84 -36.83 -23.15
CA ASP A 605 33.05 -36.20 -24.46
C ASP A 605 32.16 -34.95 -24.67
N ARG A 606 31.06 -34.82 -23.91
CA ARG A 606 30.23 -33.62 -23.90
C ARG A 606 30.68 -32.59 -22.85
N ALA A 607 31.23 -33.01 -21.72
CA ALA A 607 31.84 -32.12 -20.74
C ALA A 607 33.03 -31.37 -21.35
N LEU A 608 33.96 -32.11 -21.96
CA LEU A 608 35.10 -31.55 -22.68
C LEU A 608 34.67 -30.62 -23.83
N ARG A 609 33.54 -30.91 -24.48
CA ARG A 609 32.97 -30.02 -25.51
C ARG A 609 32.47 -28.70 -24.93
N LEU A 610 31.73 -28.70 -23.81
CA LEU A 610 31.27 -27.44 -23.19
C LEU A 610 32.47 -26.60 -22.74
N VAL A 611 33.47 -27.20 -22.11
CA VAL A 611 34.73 -26.53 -21.73
C VAL A 611 35.44 -25.95 -22.96
N GLY A 612 35.54 -26.71 -24.05
CA GLY A 612 36.10 -26.21 -25.32
C GLY A 612 35.25 -25.16 -26.04
N GLU A 613 33.97 -25.02 -25.71
CA GLU A 613 33.09 -23.96 -26.21
C GLU A 613 33.19 -22.68 -25.34
N THR A 614 33.39 -22.81 -24.01
CA THR A 614 33.57 -21.66 -23.11
C THR A 614 34.98 -21.04 -23.20
N CYS A 615 36.03 -21.85 -23.38
CA CYS A 615 37.38 -21.35 -23.71
C CYS A 615 37.39 -20.50 -24.99
N ARG A 616 36.61 -20.89 -26.02
CA ARG A 616 36.45 -20.11 -27.27
C ARG A 616 35.70 -18.79 -27.04
N GLY A 617 34.89 -18.71 -25.97
CA GLY A 617 34.22 -17.50 -25.51
C GLY A 617 35.13 -16.50 -24.78
N ARG A 618 36.44 -16.77 -24.66
CA ARG A 618 37.42 -16.04 -23.81
C ARG A 618 37.22 -16.20 -22.30
N LEU A 619 36.35 -17.10 -21.85
CA LEU A 619 36.33 -17.49 -20.43
C LEU A 619 37.52 -18.43 -20.15
N GLN A 620 38.22 -18.26 -19.03
CA GLN A 620 39.19 -19.23 -18.54
C GLN A 620 38.49 -20.10 -17.49
N PRO A 621 38.27 -21.42 -17.73
CA PRO A 621 37.60 -22.28 -16.76
C PRO A 621 38.47 -22.48 -15.51
N GLY A 622 37.88 -22.29 -14.34
CA GLY A 622 38.54 -22.42 -13.05
C GLY A 622 38.72 -23.86 -12.61
N LEU A 623 39.33 -23.99 -11.43
CA LEU A 623 39.63 -25.27 -10.79
C LEU A 623 38.38 -26.17 -10.62
N TYR A 624 37.23 -25.59 -10.24
CA TYR A 624 36.02 -26.35 -9.98
C TYR A 624 35.40 -26.98 -11.25
N VAL A 625 35.51 -26.34 -12.41
CA VAL A 625 35.12 -26.96 -13.70
C VAL A 625 35.99 -28.19 -13.99
N HIS A 626 37.31 -28.06 -13.79
CA HIS A 626 38.25 -29.15 -14.02
C HIS A 626 38.02 -30.34 -13.04
N ILE A 627 37.79 -30.06 -11.75
CA ILE A 627 37.37 -31.07 -10.76
C ILE A 627 36.05 -31.73 -11.17
N ALA A 628 35.08 -30.99 -11.71
CA ALA A 628 33.82 -31.54 -12.20
C ALA A 628 34.00 -32.45 -13.43
N VAL A 629 34.94 -32.15 -14.33
CA VAL A 629 35.33 -33.03 -15.45
C VAL A 629 36.01 -34.31 -14.94
N LEU A 630 36.93 -34.24 -13.98
CA LEU A 630 37.50 -35.42 -13.31
C LEU A 630 36.40 -36.26 -12.62
N GLY A 631 35.41 -35.61 -12.02
CA GLY A 631 34.20 -36.25 -11.49
C GLY A 631 33.31 -36.91 -12.56
N CYS A 632 33.48 -36.57 -13.85
CA CYS A 632 32.87 -37.27 -14.98
C CYS A 632 33.75 -38.43 -15.47
N VAL A 633 35.08 -38.29 -15.48
CA VAL A 633 36.04 -39.40 -15.72
C VAL A 633 35.83 -40.51 -14.70
N CYS A 634 35.75 -40.18 -13.41
CA CYS A 634 35.41 -41.10 -12.31
C CYS A 634 34.12 -41.91 -12.57
N ARG A 635 33.13 -41.31 -13.23
CA ARG A 635 31.85 -41.96 -13.56
C ARG A 635 31.89 -42.79 -14.84
N LEU A 636 32.96 -42.75 -15.64
CA LEU A 636 33.22 -43.73 -16.72
C LEU A 636 33.62 -45.10 -16.18
N CYS A 637 34.15 -45.19 -14.95
CA CYS A 637 34.55 -46.45 -14.30
C CYS A 637 33.45 -47.54 -14.31
N HIS A 638 32.17 -47.15 -14.26
CA HIS A 638 31.03 -48.07 -14.31
C HIS A 638 30.72 -48.62 -15.73
N LYS A 639 31.49 -48.24 -16.75
CA LYS A 639 31.33 -48.66 -18.16
C LYS A 639 32.63 -49.19 -18.77
N ASP A 640 33.76 -48.55 -18.44
CA ASP A 640 35.08 -48.92 -18.93
C ASP A 640 36.15 -48.58 -17.87
N PRO A 641 36.59 -49.57 -17.06
CA PRO A 641 37.64 -49.39 -16.06
C PRO A 641 39.04 -49.14 -16.65
N LEU A 642 39.30 -49.50 -17.91
CA LEU A 642 40.63 -49.46 -18.53
C LEU A 642 40.89 -48.15 -19.29
N ARG A 643 39.86 -47.56 -19.94
CA ARG A 643 39.95 -46.23 -20.54
C ARG A 643 40.10 -45.13 -19.48
N MET A 644 39.51 -45.33 -18.31
CA MET A 644 39.36 -44.28 -17.29
C MET A 644 40.70 -43.67 -16.80
N PRO A 645 41.76 -44.43 -16.47
CA PRO A 645 43.06 -43.86 -16.09
C PRO A 645 43.70 -43.04 -17.20
N MET A 646 43.67 -43.53 -18.43
CA MET A 646 44.28 -42.82 -19.58
C MET A 646 43.62 -41.45 -19.82
N GLU A 647 42.31 -41.33 -19.61
CA GLU A 647 41.62 -40.04 -19.71
C GLU A 647 41.85 -39.15 -18.48
N ALA A 648 42.10 -39.73 -17.30
CA ALA A 648 42.45 -38.99 -16.08
C ALA A 648 43.86 -38.38 -16.20
N ASP A 649 44.87 -39.19 -16.52
CA ASP A 649 46.27 -38.74 -16.66
C ASP A 649 46.40 -37.64 -17.73
N LYS A 650 45.77 -37.86 -18.89
CA LYS A 650 45.69 -36.90 -19.99
C LYS A 650 45.04 -35.58 -19.57
N PHE A 651 43.99 -35.62 -18.75
CA PHE A 651 43.33 -34.41 -18.26
C PHE A 651 44.14 -33.71 -17.16
N LEU A 652 44.87 -34.45 -16.32
CA LEU A 652 45.79 -33.87 -15.34
C LEU A 652 46.96 -33.13 -16.02
N VAL A 653 47.46 -33.65 -17.14
CA VAL A 653 48.47 -32.96 -17.97
C VAL A 653 47.90 -31.70 -18.62
N ASP A 654 46.64 -31.74 -19.09
CA ASP A 654 45.95 -30.57 -19.65
C ASP A 654 45.72 -29.47 -18.60
N MET A 655 45.31 -29.83 -17.38
CA MET A 655 45.24 -28.89 -16.24
C MET A 655 46.58 -28.19 -15.97
N GLU A 656 47.68 -28.95 -15.95
CA GLU A 656 49.02 -28.42 -15.69
C GLU A 656 49.51 -27.51 -16.84
N ALA A 657 49.26 -27.88 -18.09
CA ALA A 657 49.58 -27.07 -19.27
C ALA A 657 48.80 -25.75 -19.34
N ASN A 658 47.59 -25.70 -18.76
CA ASN A 658 46.79 -24.48 -18.63
C ASN A 658 47.03 -23.72 -17.30
N GLY A 659 47.98 -24.16 -16.47
CA GLY A 659 48.36 -23.47 -15.22
C GLY A 659 47.35 -23.62 -14.07
N ILE A 660 46.45 -24.61 -14.12
CA ILE A 660 45.46 -24.87 -13.08
C ILE A 660 46.12 -25.68 -11.94
N PRO A 661 46.17 -25.17 -10.70
CA PRO A 661 46.81 -25.87 -9.59
C PRO A 661 46.04 -27.13 -9.20
N ARG A 662 46.76 -28.15 -8.71
CA ARG A 662 46.17 -29.36 -8.12
C ARG A 662 46.01 -29.16 -6.62
N ASP A 663 44.87 -29.53 -6.08
CA ASP A 663 44.42 -29.23 -4.71
C ASP A 663 43.84 -30.46 -3.99
N ALA A 664 43.45 -30.27 -2.73
CA ALA A 664 42.70 -31.24 -1.93
C ALA A 664 41.41 -31.78 -2.61
N GLY A 665 40.69 -30.95 -3.36
CA GLY A 665 39.52 -31.35 -4.15
C GLY A 665 39.87 -32.31 -5.28
N THR A 666 40.91 -31.97 -6.06
CA THR A 666 41.48 -32.82 -7.12
C THR A 666 41.97 -34.14 -6.54
N PHE A 667 42.78 -34.09 -5.47
CA PHE A 667 43.30 -35.25 -4.72
C PHE A 667 42.19 -36.21 -4.28
N ARG A 668 41.13 -35.69 -3.66
CA ARG A 668 39.97 -36.49 -3.21
C ARG A 668 39.25 -37.20 -4.37
N VAL A 669 39.14 -36.56 -5.53
CA VAL A 669 38.53 -37.19 -6.73
C VAL A 669 39.44 -38.28 -7.29
N LEU A 670 40.76 -38.08 -7.34
CA LEU A 670 41.73 -39.09 -7.78
C LEU A 670 41.80 -40.31 -6.85
N ILE A 671 41.78 -40.12 -5.53
CA ILE A 671 41.71 -41.23 -4.57
C ILE A 671 40.39 -42.01 -4.73
N THR A 672 39.27 -41.31 -4.91
CA THR A 672 37.97 -41.94 -5.20
C THR A 672 37.99 -42.73 -6.52
N ILE A 673 38.75 -42.26 -7.52
CA ILE A 673 39.01 -42.94 -8.79
C ILE A 673 39.79 -44.25 -8.57
N PHE A 674 40.94 -44.21 -7.88
CA PHE A 674 41.80 -45.37 -7.71
C PHE A 674 41.15 -46.46 -6.83
N PHE A 675 40.36 -46.09 -5.81
CA PHE A 675 39.59 -47.08 -5.04
C PHE A 675 38.49 -47.77 -5.85
N LYS A 676 37.75 -47.04 -6.71
CA LYS A 676 36.79 -47.65 -7.65
C LYS A 676 37.48 -48.53 -8.72
N ILE A 677 38.75 -48.21 -9.00
CA ILE A 677 39.77 -49.05 -9.62
C ILE A 677 39.91 -50.51 -9.15
N HIS A 678 39.70 -50.72 -7.84
CA HIS A 678 40.46 -51.69 -7.05
C HIS A 678 42.00 -51.51 -7.13
N LYS A 679 42.48 -50.32 -7.53
CA LYS A 679 43.90 -49.95 -7.59
C LYS A 679 44.36 -49.36 -6.25
N THR A 680 44.30 -50.16 -5.20
CA THR A 680 44.61 -49.70 -3.84
C THR A 680 46.06 -49.25 -3.66
N GLU A 681 47.03 -49.88 -4.33
CA GLU A 681 48.44 -49.45 -4.23
C GLU A 681 48.67 -48.08 -4.87
N ASP A 682 48.16 -47.81 -6.07
CA ASP A 682 48.22 -46.48 -6.69
C ASP A 682 47.53 -45.41 -5.81
N ALA A 683 46.40 -45.73 -5.18
CA ALA A 683 45.72 -44.85 -4.23
C ALA A 683 46.59 -44.53 -3.00
N MET A 684 47.23 -45.55 -2.41
CA MET A 684 48.10 -45.39 -1.24
C MET A 684 49.40 -44.66 -1.57
N ASN A 685 49.99 -44.90 -2.75
CA ASN A 685 51.16 -44.18 -3.23
C ASN A 685 50.84 -42.69 -3.45
N LEU A 686 49.72 -42.36 -4.09
CA LEU A 686 49.25 -40.98 -4.22
C LEU A 686 49.02 -40.33 -2.85
N PHE A 687 48.41 -41.05 -1.90
CA PHE A 687 48.20 -40.56 -0.53
C PHE A 687 49.53 -40.28 0.20
N GLN A 688 50.47 -41.23 0.17
CA GLN A 688 51.74 -41.13 0.89
C GLN A 688 52.69 -40.07 0.32
N HIS A 689 52.74 -39.92 -1.01
CA HIS A 689 53.69 -39.00 -1.64
C HIS A 689 53.18 -37.56 -1.81
N THR A 690 51.86 -37.34 -1.93
CA THR A 690 51.33 -36.02 -2.37
C THR A 690 50.54 -35.24 -1.31
N ILE A 691 50.17 -35.85 -0.17
CA ILE A 691 49.41 -35.18 0.92
C ILE A 691 50.21 -34.10 1.68
N GLY A 692 51.50 -33.93 1.36
CA GLY A 692 52.33 -32.82 1.82
C GLY A 692 52.41 -31.63 0.86
N GLU A 693 52.03 -31.79 -0.41
CA GLU A 693 52.33 -30.82 -1.48
C GLU A 693 51.11 -30.05 -1.99
N TRP A 694 49.91 -30.64 -1.97
CA TRP A 694 48.68 -30.04 -2.56
C TRP A 694 47.78 -29.35 -1.51
N ASP A 695 48.39 -28.68 -0.53
CA ASP A 695 47.76 -27.86 0.52
C ASP A 695 46.57 -28.54 1.27
N CYS A 696 46.72 -29.85 1.52
CA CYS A 696 45.73 -30.66 2.24
C CYS A 696 45.77 -30.36 3.75
N SER A 697 44.66 -29.87 4.31
CA SER A 697 44.53 -29.58 5.76
C SER A 697 44.65 -30.84 6.63
N GLU A 698 44.90 -30.67 7.93
CA GLU A 698 45.05 -31.81 8.85
C GLU A 698 43.75 -32.61 9.03
N GLU A 699 42.57 -32.00 8.81
CA GLU A 699 41.27 -32.69 8.77
C GLU A 699 41.15 -33.70 7.61
N LEU A 700 42.03 -33.64 6.60
CA LEU A 700 42.12 -34.60 5.49
C LEU A 700 43.18 -35.69 5.71
N ARG A 701 43.90 -35.67 6.84
CA ARG A 701 44.87 -36.68 7.26
C ARG A 701 44.32 -37.64 8.33
N ALA A 702 43.16 -37.34 8.91
CA ALA A 702 42.47 -38.10 9.95
C ALA A 702 41.32 -38.95 9.38
#